data_AF-A0A938BJB7-F1
#
_entry.id   AF-A0A938BJB7-F1
#
_cell.length_a   1.000
_cell.length_b   1.000
_cell.length_c   1.000
_cell.angle_alpha   90.00
_cell.angle_beta   90.00
_cell.angle_gamma   90.00
#
_symmetry.space_group_name_H-M   'P 1'
#
loop_
_entity.id
_entity.type
_entity.pdbx_description
1 polymer ?
#
loop_
_entity_poly.entity_id
_entity_poly.type
_entity_poly.pdbx_seq_one_letter_code
_entity_poly.pdbx_strand_id
1 'polypeptide(L)'
;MTLAPVAEDLPVQEIALPFKAVLRMRSDWHIGSGAGRPGDVDRLVKRDVDGLPYVPAKTLTGIWRDACERVADGLDGEIPGVAHRWVAFLFGRSESRGSVPRPATLTVRAARFPDIIREALFERPELQAALTFVKPGVAIDPESGRALDTCLRFEEMARAGSVLEADCSLQMPGDQDQVMVAKALLLAGATLVRRLGAKRRRGAGRCDLDLQRLEFPDWLAWLEALDPLPEPPQTRGVAGPGVDLSVTRAGGDWQVAKLEIETLGPVIVPGKTIGNVVKSLDFIPGTYFLPLLMKKLNGTVDTRLALAHGDLVVTNATPVVADEKGRPVPFALFHEKLGGGLHKGQGVLNRLCERGGAFHNRAVKAHRRGFVSSSSATALPDFSSLALGIDTHNTIADEVQRPTGDVGGVYSYEFIPTGTRLRTEVRVRQELVGSKASAWWAELSGEYRIGRAKKDDYGRVRVTASRGDHPAEAQAMSQITVWLLSDLLIRDDRLRPTANPGALAKALQDALGVSLAVREAPSGTATMFARTSRLDSWQVAWGLPRPTLSGLAAGSCFVFDVQGTIAPERLRSVAASGLGERTAEGYGQVAFNDPLLQRPLASLQRAIAEPGASPKRAGEPIAANSPYFDIARQIETEAWREAIRRAALRVAASGASRNEALGLESYGSQSRPSLSQLGGFRGAIVGLASEADRGDVLGWLDRIDQNEKRRKA
;
A
#
# COMPACT_ATOMS: atom_id res chain seq x y z
N MET A 1 -46.51 18.11 26.02
CA MET A 1 -45.29 18.92 26.17
C MET A 1 -44.62 18.96 24.81
N THR A 2 -44.91 20.01 24.06
CA THR A 2 -44.57 20.18 22.64
C THR A 2 -43.08 20.49 22.56
N LEU A 3 -42.29 19.52 22.09
CA LEU A 3 -40.86 19.73 21.82
C LEU A 3 -40.75 20.66 20.62
N ALA A 4 -40.09 21.80 20.82
CA ALA A 4 -39.76 22.74 19.76
C ALA A 4 -38.91 22.05 18.67
N PRO A 5 -39.08 22.41 17.39
CA PRO A 5 -38.23 21.89 16.33
C PRO A 5 -36.79 22.35 16.60
N VAL A 6 -35.88 21.38 16.71
CA VAL A 6 -34.44 21.62 16.68
C VAL A 6 -34.15 22.23 15.31
N ALA A 7 -33.66 23.47 15.29
CA ALA A 7 -33.23 24.13 14.07
C ALA A 7 -32.21 23.23 13.36
N GLU A 8 -32.52 22.84 12.12
CA GLU A 8 -31.55 22.24 11.21
C GLU A 8 -30.51 23.30 10.86
N ASP A 9 -29.43 23.37 11.66
CA ASP A 9 -28.23 24.12 11.28
C ASP A 9 -27.68 23.50 10.00
N LEU A 10 -27.70 24.30 8.92
CA LEU A 10 -27.06 24.02 7.64
C LEU A 10 -25.63 23.49 7.85
N PRO A 11 -25.17 22.50 7.07
CA PRO A 11 -23.84 21.93 7.23
C PRO A 11 -22.77 23.02 7.02
N VAL A 12 -21.97 23.28 8.06
CA VAL A 12 -20.79 24.16 7.98
C VAL A 12 -19.88 23.63 6.86
N GLN A 13 -19.62 24.48 5.86
CA GLN A 13 -18.83 24.11 4.69
C GLN A 13 -17.37 23.90 5.13
N GLU A 14 -16.90 22.65 5.12
CA GLU A 14 -15.49 22.31 5.37
C GLU A 14 -14.63 22.78 4.20
N ILE A 15 -13.58 23.54 4.50
CA ILE A 15 -12.58 24.00 3.54
C ILE A 15 -11.43 23.01 3.52
N ALA A 16 -11.14 22.46 2.34
CA ALA A 16 -9.96 21.67 2.07
C ALA A 16 -8.86 22.56 1.48
N LEU A 17 -7.75 22.71 2.20
CA LEU A 17 -6.58 23.50 1.78
C LEU A 17 -5.44 22.55 1.37
N PRO A 18 -5.26 22.25 0.07
CA PRO A 18 -4.13 21.48 -0.41
C PRO A 18 -2.86 22.35 -0.51
N PHE A 19 -1.73 21.83 -0.07
CA PHE A 19 -0.43 22.50 -0.15
C PHE A 19 0.71 21.47 -0.25
N LYS A 20 1.95 21.92 -0.47
CA LYS A 20 3.12 21.02 -0.58
C LYS A 20 4.14 21.33 0.51
N ALA A 21 4.61 20.29 1.19
CA ALA A 21 5.76 20.38 2.08
C ALA A 21 7.02 19.96 1.31
N VAL A 22 7.97 20.88 1.14
CA VAL A 22 9.22 20.68 0.40
C VAL A 22 10.37 20.55 1.38
N LEU A 23 10.99 19.38 1.39
CA LEU A 23 12.07 19.02 2.27
C LEU A 23 13.40 19.05 1.52
N ARG A 24 14.32 19.92 1.97
CA ARG A 24 15.66 20.06 1.37
C ARG A 24 16.71 19.49 2.30
N MET A 25 17.35 18.40 1.88
CA MET A 25 18.39 17.72 2.66
C MET A 25 19.74 18.41 2.48
N ARG A 26 20.24 19.03 3.56
CA ARG A 26 21.52 19.75 3.60
C ARG A 26 22.71 18.86 3.95
N SER A 27 22.47 17.69 4.54
CA SER A 27 23.49 16.67 4.77
C SER A 27 22.98 15.28 4.41
N ASP A 28 23.91 14.32 4.32
CA ASP A 28 23.57 12.92 4.09
C ASP A 28 22.64 12.41 5.18
N TRP A 29 21.72 11.55 4.79
CA TRP A 29 20.60 11.17 5.65
C TRP A 29 20.34 9.67 5.58
N HIS A 30 19.76 9.15 6.66
CA HIS A 30 19.40 7.75 6.76
C HIS A 30 18.02 7.65 7.41
N ILE A 31 17.09 7.04 6.69
CA ILE A 31 15.81 6.61 7.23
C ILE A 31 15.66 5.17 6.81
N GLY A 32 15.65 4.26 7.79
CA GLY A 32 15.58 2.83 7.56
C GLY A 32 14.61 2.18 8.55
N SER A 33 14.19 0.96 8.22
CA SER A 33 13.36 0.10 9.10
C SER A 33 14.19 -0.76 10.06
N GLY A 34 15.52 -0.62 10.02
CA GLY A 34 16.46 -1.51 10.71
C GLY A 34 16.84 -2.77 9.91
N ALA A 35 16.35 -2.90 8.67
CA ALA A 35 16.73 -3.96 7.75
C ALA A 35 18.15 -3.74 7.19
N GLY A 36 18.88 -4.85 7.01
CA GLY A 36 20.19 -4.90 6.34
C GLY A 36 20.20 -5.95 5.23
N ARG A 37 21.26 -5.94 4.41
CA ARG A 37 21.62 -7.06 3.52
C ARG A 37 22.63 -7.93 4.24
N PRO A 38 22.28 -9.19 4.59
CA PRO A 38 23.21 -10.10 5.26
C PRO A 38 24.54 -10.21 4.49
N GLY A 39 25.65 -9.96 5.19
CA GLY A 39 27.00 -10.05 4.61
C GLY A 39 27.47 -8.85 3.78
N ASP A 40 26.66 -7.79 3.64
CA ASP A 40 27.01 -6.61 2.83
C ASP A 40 26.79 -5.30 3.61
N VAL A 41 25.53 -4.98 3.94
CA VAL A 41 25.17 -3.71 4.58
C VAL A 41 24.28 -3.96 5.80
N ASP A 42 24.69 -3.47 6.98
CA ASP A 42 23.95 -3.67 8.23
C ASP A 42 22.62 -2.89 8.27
N ARG A 43 22.57 -1.72 7.63
CA ARG A 43 21.37 -0.86 7.61
C ARG A 43 21.14 -0.23 6.24
N LEU A 44 19.97 -0.50 5.68
CA LEU A 44 19.51 0.05 4.41
C LEU A 44 18.65 1.29 4.59
N VAL A 45 18.73 2.17 3.60
CA VAL A 45 17.78 3.27 3.44
C VAL A 45 16.47 2.72 2.89
N LYS A 46 15.36 3.21 3.44
CA LYS A 46 14.01 2.87 3.00
C LYS A 46 13.78 3.43 1.60
N ARG A 47 13.32 2.58 0.71
CA ARG A 47 13.01 2.91 -0.69
C ARG A 47 11.52 2.82 -0.94
N ASP A 48 11.08 3.60 -1.90
CA ASP A 48 9.71 3.61 -2.34
C ASP A 48 9.45 2.61 -3.48
N VAL A 49 8.26 2.69 -4.08
CA VAL A 49 7.83 1.77 -5.15
C VAL A 49 8.67 1.87 -6.42
N ASP A 50 9.37 2.98 -6.63
CA ASP A 50 10.28 3.17 -7.77
C ASP A 50 11.73 2.81 -7.41
N GLY A 51 11.96 2.30 -6.19
CA GLY A 51 13.30 1.99 -5.69
C GLY A 51 14.08 3.21 -5.23
N LEU A 52 13.46 4.38 -5.06
CA LEU A 52 14.12 5.62 -4.69
C LEU A 52 14.06 5.86 -3.17
N PRO A 53 15.11 6.42 -2.54
CA PRO A 53 15.06 6.86 -1.14
C PRO A 53 13.91 7.85 -0.91
N TYR A 54 13.18 7.69 0.19
CA TYR A 54 12.07 8.59 0.53
C TYR A 54 11.93 8.80 2.05
N VAL A 55 11.18 9.83 2.45
CA VAL A 55 10.83 10.06 3.86
C VAL A 55 9.38 9.64 4.12
N PRO A 56 9.14 8.63 4.97
CA PRO A 56 7.78 8.20 5.31
C PRO A 56 6.94 9.32 5.92
N ALA A 57 5.64 9.34 5.58
CA ALA A 57 4.68 10.31 6.12
C ALA A 57 4.70 10.36 7.65
N LYS A 58 4.79 9.20 8.31
CA LYS A 58 4.89 9.08 9.77
C LYS A 58 6.12 9.79 10.34
N THR A 59 7.27 9.66 9.68
CA THR A 59 8.52 10.31 10.11
C THR A 59 8.43 11.82 9.95
N LEU A 60 7.94 12.31 8.80
CA LEU A 60 7.78 13.74 8.56
C LEU A 60 6.75 14.35 9.53
N THR A 61 5.60 13.70 9.68
CA THR A 61 4.51 14.12 10.57
C THR A 61 4.96 14.15 12.01
N GLY A 62 5.69 13.13 12.47
CA GLY A 62 6.20 13.07 13.85
C GLY A 62 7.19 14.18 14.15
N ILE A 63 8.14 14.44 13.24
CA ILE A 63 9.12 15.53 13.43
C ILE A 63 8.48 16.91 13.36
N TRP A 64 7.53 17.08 12.45
CA TRP A 64 6.84 18.35 12.31
C TRP A 64 5.91 18.62 13.50
N ARG A 65 5.25 17.57 14.02
CA ARG A 65 4.49 17.64 15.26
C ARG A 65 5.35 18.03 16.45
N ASP A 66 6.49 17.36 16.67
CA ASP A 66 7.45 17.70 17.74
C ASP A 66 7.90 19.17 17.62
N ALA A 67 8.13 19.65 16.40
CA ALA A 67 8.45 21.05 16.18
C ALA A 67 7.28 22.00 16.52
N CYS A 68 6.04 21.66 16.17
CA CYS A 68 4.86 22.42 16.57
C CYS A 68 4.59 22.37 18.08
N GLU A 69 4.88 21.25 18.75
CA GLU A 69 4.76 21.12 20.21
C GLU A 69 5.74 22.10 20.91
N ARG A 70 6.96 22.25 20.41
CA ARG A 70 7.90 23.27 20.92
C ARG A 70 7.44 24.71 20.69
N VAL A 71 6.74 24.97 19.58
CA VAL A 71 6.10 26.28 19.38
C VAL A 71 5.01 26.47 20.43
N ALA A 72 4.20 25.45 20.69
CA ALA A 72 3.13 25.48 21.68
C ALA A 72 3.66 25.67 23.11
N ASP A 73 4.80 25.05 23.47
CA ASP A 73 5.49 25.28 24.76
C ASP A 73 5.83 26.78 24.94
N GLY A 74 6.30 27.43 23.87
CA GLY A 74 6.60 28.86 23.90
C GLY A 74 5.36 29.77 24.00
N LEU A 75 4.21 29.33 23.49
CA LEU A 75 2.96 30.10 23.51
C LEU A 75 2.12 29.89 24.77
N ASP A 76 2.05 28.66 25.29
CA ASP A 76 1.22 28.30 26.44
C ASP A 76 1.94 28.51 27.79
N GLY A 77 3.28 28.53 27.81
CA GLY A 77 4.08 28.57 29.03
C GLY A 77 4.22 27.20 29.70
N GLU A 78 4.32 27.16 31.04
CA GLU A 78 4.62 25.91 31.79
C GLU A 78 3.47 24.88 31.78
N ILE A 79 2.23 25.31 31.55
CA ILE A 79 1.04 24.46 31.59
C ILE A 79 0.44 24.35 30.19
N PRO A 80 0.24 23.13 29.65
CA PRO A 80 -0.37 22.95 28.33
C PRO A 80 -1.72 23.66 28.18
N GLY A 81 -1.79 24.60 27.24
CA GLY A 81 -2.88 25.56 27.05
C GLY A 81 -3.61 25.37 25.71
N VAL A 82 -3.98 26.50 25.09
CA VAL A 82 -4.76 26.52 23.84
C VAL A 82 -3.90 26.05 22.66
N ALA A 83 -2.61 26.40 22.61
CA ALA A 83 -1.72 26.02 21.52
C ALA A 83 -1.51 24.50 21.48
N HIS A 84 -1.36 23.84 22.63
CA HIS A 84 -1.33 22.38 22.71
C HIS A 84 -2.63 21.72 22.24
N ARG A 85 -3.79 22.34 22.50
CA ARG A 85 -5.07 21.86 21.95
C ARG A 85 -5.11 21.98 20.44
N TRP A 86 -4.53 23.04 19.87
CA TRP A 86 -4.36 23.20 18.43
C TRP A 86 -3.45 22.13 17.82
N VAL A 87 -2.28 21.85 18.40
CA VAL A 87 -1.41 20.76 17.92
C VAL A 87 -2.16 19.43 17.95
N ALA A 88 -2.88 19.14 19.03
CA ALA A 88 -3.70 17.93 19.14
C ALA A 88 -4.83 17.87 18.12
N PHE A 89 -5.43 19.00 17.74
CA PHE A 89 -6.43 19.10 16.70
C PHE A 89 -5.83 18.85 15.30
N LEU A 90 -4.70 19.50 14.99
CA LEU A 90 -4.00 19.40 13.71
C LEU A 90 -3.44 18.00 13.46
N PHE A 91 -2.67 17.46 14.40
CA PHE A 91 -1.95 16.18 14.24
C PHE A 91 -2.70 14.98 14.82
N GLY A 92 -3.83 15.21 15.50
CA GLY A 92 -4.61 14.19 16.19
C GLY A 92 -3.96 13.72 17.49
N ARG A 93 -4.68 12.88 18.25
CA ARG A 93 -4.17 12.26 19.50
C ARG A 93 -4.35 10.74 19.44
N SER A 94 -3.26 10.01 19.70
CA SER A 94 -3.30 8.56 19.89
C SER A 94 -3.72 8.24 21.32
N GLU A 95 -4.29 7.05 21.53
CA GLU A 95 -4.73 6.55 22.84
C GLU A 95 -3.63 6.67 23.90
N SER A 96 -3.80 7.57 24.87
CA SER A 96 -3.31 7.37 26.23
C SER A 96 -4.47 6.88 27.08
N ARG A 97 -4.22 5.93 28.01
CA ARG A 97 -5.24 5.29 28.86
C ARG A 97 -6.32 6.30 29.31
N GLY A 98 -7.56 6.10 28.86
CA GLY A 98 -8.72 6.89 29.27
C GLY A 98 -9.12 8.06 28.37
N SER A 99 -8.40 8.37 27.28
CA SER A 99 -8.74 9.47 26.35
C SER A 99 -9.37 8.97 25.04
N VAL A 100 -10.40 9.67 24.56
CA VAL A 100 -11.05 9.37 23.27
C VAL A 100 -10.09 9.72 22.12
N PRO A 101 -9.79 8.79 21.19
CA PRO A 101 -8.93 9.07 20.04
C PRO A 101 -9.51 10.20 19.19
N ARG A 102 -8.69 11.20 18.85
CA ARG A 102 -9.11 12.29 17.95
C ARG A 102 -8.42 12.14 16.59
N PRO A 103 -9.19 12.14 15.48
CA PRO A 103 -8.61 12.16 14.14
C PRO A 103 -7.82 13.45 13.93
N ALA A 104 -6.84 13.41 13.03
CA ALA A 104 -6.04 14.57 12.66
C ALA A 104 -6.76 15.32 11.54
N THR A 105 -6.75 16.65 11.57
CA THR A 105 -7.25 17.48 10.46
C THR A 105 -6.19 17.73 9.39
N LEU A 106 -4.92 17.73 9.78
CA LEU A 106 -3.80 17.72 8.85
C LEU A 106 -3.57 16.31 8.31
N THR A 107 -3.45 16.20 7.00
CA THR A 107 -2.92 15.00 6.35
C THR A 107 -1.62 15.30 5.63
N VAL A 108 -0.59 14.50 5.90
CA VAL A 108 0.74 14.60 5.28
C VAL A 108 1.03 13.31 4.52
N ARG A 109 1.55 13.41 3.29
CA ARG A 109 2.05 12.27 2.52
C ARG A 109 3.54 12.03 2.73
N ALA A 110 4.02 10.89 2.26
CA ALA A 110 5.44 10.63 2.22
C ALA A 110 6.16 11.67 1.33
N ALA A 111 7.32 12.15 1.77
CA ALA A 111 8.14 13.03 0.95
C ALA A 111 8.96 12.19 -0.02
N ARG A 112 8.77 12.44 -1.32
CA ARG A 112 9.36 11.67 -2.43
C ARG A 112 10.08 12.59 -3.39
N PHE A 113 10.95 12.05 -4.23
CA PHE A 113 11.51 12.85 -5.33
C PHE A 113 10.37 13.38 -6.22
N PRO A 114 10.46 14.62 -6.72
CA PRO A 114 9.47 15.17 -7.64
C PRO A 114 9.36 14.33 -8.92
N ASP A 115 8.19 14.33 -9.56
CA ASP A 115 7.91 13.49 -10.72
C ASP A 115 8.94 13.67 -11.85
N ILE A 116 9.40 14.89 -12.11
CA ILE A 116 10.46 15.17 -13.11
C ILE A 116 11.76 14.40 -12.84
N ILE A 117 12.15 14.23 -11.56
CA ILE A 117 13.32 13.43 -11.17
C ILE A 117 13.00 11.94 -11.28
N ARG A 118 11.81 11.51 -10.83
CA ARG A 118 11.39 10.10 -10.88
C ARG A 118 11.35 9.59 -12.31
N GLU A 119 10.75 10.35 -13.22
CA GLU A 119 10.69 10.06 -14.65
C GLU A 119 12.09 10.01 -15.27
N ALA A 120 12.98 10.96 -14.92
CA ALA A 120 14.35 10.96 -15.41
C ALA A 120 15.20 9.77 -14.91
N LEU A 121 14.84 9.16 -13.77
CA LEU A 121 15.51 8.01 -13.18
C LEU A 121 14.83 6.67 -13.49
N PHE A 122 13.64 6.69 -14.11
CA PHE A 122 12.85 5.51 -14.38
C PHE A 122 13.63 4.51 -15.26
N GLU A 123 13.66 3.24 -14.84
CA GLU A 123 14.43 2.15 -15.48
C GLU A 123 15.93 2.43 -15.72
N ARG A 124 16.55 3.33 -14.95
CA ARG A 124 17.99 3.65 -15.02
C ARG A 124 18.70 3.26 -13.72
N PRO A 125 18.96 1.96 -13.47
CA PRO A 125 19.44 1.48 -12.18
C PRO A 125 20.78 2.07 -11.75
N GLU A 126 21.68 2.40 -12.70
CA GLU A 126 22.96 3.04 -12.40
C GLU A 126 22.78 4.44 -11.80
N LEU A 127 21.82 5.22 -12.31
CA LEU A 127 21.52 6.55 -11.78
C LEU A 127 20.78 6.44 -10.44
N GLN A 128 19.85 5.49 -10.31
CA GLN A 128 19.16 5.24 -9.04
C GLN A 128 20.14 4.84 -7.93
N ALA A 129 21.12 3.98 -8.24
CA ALA A 129 22.15 3.57 -7.30
C ALA A 129 22.99 4.75 -6.79
N ALA A 130 23.22 5.75 -7.65
CA ALA A 130 24.00 6.94 -7.31
C ALA A 130 23.34 7.85 -6.26
N LEU A 131 22.04 7.72 -5.98
CA LEU A 131 21.35 8.45 -4.89
C LEU A 131 21.81 8.05 -3.49
N THR A 132 22.43 6.88 -3.36
CA THR A 132 22.87 6.31 -2.09
C THR A 132 24.35 5.95 -2.14
N PHE A 133 24.96 5.79 -0.97
CA PHE A 133 26.31 5.23 -0.82
C PHE A 133 26.43 4.47 0.49
N VAL A 134 27.41 3.58 0.60
CA VAL A 134 27.68 2.83 1.83
C VAL A 134 28.74 3.57 2.64
N LYS A 135 28.37 3.94 3.87
CA LYS A 135 29.26 4.58 4.84
C LYS A 135 29.73 3.56 5.88
N PRO A 136 31.04 3.25 5.94
CA PRO A 136 31.59 2.45 7.03
C PRO A 136 31.57 3.25 8.34
N GLY A 137 31.43 2.56 9.45
CA GLY A 137 31.52 3.12 10.78
C GLY A 137 32.09 2.10 11.77
N VAL A 138 32.74 2.60 12.82
CA VAL A 138 33.29 1.80 13.92
C VAL A 138 32.85 2.40 15.26
N ALA A 139 32.89 1.60 16.32
CA ALA A 139 32.84 2.12 17.68
C ALA A 139 34.26 2.48 18.13
N ILE A 140 34.42 3.63 18.78
CA ILE A 140 35.71 4.11 19.29
C ILE A 140 35.70 3.96 20.80
N ASP A 141 36.76 3.36 21.34
CA ASP A 141 37.05 3.32 22.75
C ASP A 141 37.35 4.74 23.26
N PRO A 142 36.59 5.27 24.25
CA PRO A 142 36.80 6.61 24.77
C PRO A 142 38.16 6.82 25.45
N GLU A 143 38.76 5.77 26.03
CA GLU A 143 40.04 5.88 26.76
C GLU A 143 41.22 5.78 25.80
N SER A 144 41.23 4.77 24.93
CA SER A 144 42.38 4.51 24.04
C SER A 144 42.31 5.26 22.71
N GLY A 145 41.13 5.77 22.32
CA GLY A 145 40.89 6.38 21.00
C GLY A 145 40.96 5.39 19.83
N ARG A 146 41.11 4.08 20.11
CA ARG A 146 41.19 3.03 19.09
C ARG A 146 39.80 2.53 18.72
N ALA A 147 39.67 2.00 17.52
CA ALA A 147 38.45 1.29 17.14
C ALA A 147 38.33 0.01 17.97
N LEU A 148 37.13 -0.25 18.51
CA LEU A 148 36.82 -1.49 19.21
C LEU A 148 36.82 -2.66 18.24
N ASP A 149 37.34 -3.80 18.70
CA ASP A 149 37.37 -5.03 17.92
C ASP A 149 35.94 -5.47 17.56
N THR A 150 35.78 -6.04 16.37
CA THR A 150 34.50 -6.55 15.84
C THR A 150 33.35 -5.54 15.77
N CYS A 151 33.64 -4.24 15.82
CA CYS A 151 32.63 -3.16 15.80
C CYS A 151 32.51 -2.44 14.44
N LEU A 152 33.05 -2.99 13.36
CA LEU A 152 32.88 -2.47 12.00
C LEU A 152 31.43 -2.69 11.54
N ARG A 153 30.82 -1.64 11.00
CA ARG A 153 29.47 -1.65 10.43
C ARG A 153 29.41 -0.84 9.14
N PHE A 154 28.52 -1.24 8.25
CA PHE A 154 28.23 -0.59 6.99
C PHE A 154 26.79 -0.10 6.97
N GLU A 155 26.60 1.18 6.74
CA GLU A 155 25.28 1.78 6.67
C GLU A 155 25.09 2.48 5.34
N GLU A 156 23.99 2.19 4.66
CA GLU A 156 23.61 2.93 3.48
C GLU A 156 23.10 4.32 3.88
N MET A 157 23.57 5.34 3.18
CA MET A 157 23.19 6.74 3.37
C MET A 157 22.65 7.29 2.06
N ALA A 158 21.55 8.03 2.12
CA ALA A 158 21.08 8.84 1.00
C ALA A 158 21.83 10.17 1.01
N ARG A 159 22.15 10.67 -0.20
CA ARG A 159 23.05 11.81 -0.37
C ARG A 159 22.39 13.16 -0.03
N ALA A 160 23.19 14.06 0.52
CA ALA A 160 22.86 15.48 0.63
C ALA A 160 22.50 16.08 -0.74
N GLY A 161 21.75 17.18 -0.74
CA GLY A 161 21.25 17.83 -1.96
C GLY A 161 19.87 17.32 -2.39
N SER A 162 19.38 16.23 -1.78
CA SER A 162 18.05 15.67 -2.02
C SER A 162 16.94 16.71 -1.77
N VAL A 163 16.08 16.93 -2.75
CA VAL A 163 14.84 17.71 -2.61
C VAL A 163 13.67 16.76 -2.73
N LEU A 164 12.86 16.66 -1.69
CA LEU A 164 11.73 15.74 -1.58
C LEU A 164 10.44 16.53 -1.34
N GLU A 165 9.35 16.12 -1.94
CA GLU A 165 8.04 16.78 -1.84
C GLU A 165 7.01 15.83 -1.23
N ALA A 166 6.24 16.36 -0.28
CA ALA A 166 5.08 15.70 0.29
C ALA A 166 3.83 16.52 0.02
N ASP A 167 2.80 15.89 -0.55
CA ASP A 167 1.48 16.51 -0.63
C ASP A 167 0.84 16.56 0.75
N CYS A 168 0.29 17.72 1.09
CA CYS A 168 -0.40 17.97 2.34
C CYS A 168 -1.80 18.51 2.08
N SER A 169 -2.72 18.22 3.01
CA SER A 169 -4.06 18.81 2.98
C SER A 169 -4.52 19.06 4.41
N LEU A 170 -4.99 20.29 4.63
CA LEU A 170 -5.60 20.72 5.89
C LEU A 170 -7.12 20.80 5.70
N GLN A 171 -7.87 20.18 6.59
CA GLN A 171 -9.35 20.21 6.61
C GLN A 171 -9.81 21.08 7.77
N MET A 172 -10.48 22.20 7.48
CA MET A 172 -10.92 23.16 8.50
C MET A 172 -12.39 23.52 8.31
N PRO A 173 -13.15 23.79 9.38
CA PRO A 173 -14.41 24.53 9.25
C PRO A 173 -14.13 25.95 8.75
N GLY A 174 -15.10 26.56 8.07
CA GLY A 174 -14.93 27.82 7.33
C GLY A 174 -14.69 29.10 8.15
N ASP A 175 -14.27 29.01 9.41
CA ASP A 175 -13.88 30.15 10.24
C ASP A 175 -12.47 30.64 9.84
N GLN A 176 -12.38 31.92 9.46
CA GLN A 176 -11.16 32.49 8.90
C GLN A 176 -10.04 32.62 9.96
N ASP A 177 -10.35 33.02 11.19
CA ASP A 177 -9.35 33.21 12.25
C ASP A 177 -8.75 31.87 12.66
N GLN A 178 -9.60 30.85 12.79
CA GLN A 178 -9.18 29.48 13.07
C GLN A 178 -8.27 28.91 11.95
N VAL A 179 -8.58 29.20 10.69
CA VAL A 179 -7.72 28.81 9.56
C VAL A 179 -6.36 29.52 9.63
N MET A 180 -6.32 30.79 10.01
CA MET A 180 -5.07 31.57 10.11
C MET A 180 -4.19 31.09 11.27
N VAL A 181 -4.77 30.77 12.43
CA VAL A 181 -4.05 30.13 13.55
C VAL A 181 -3.43 28.81 13.11
N ALA A 182 -4.20 27.95 12.45
CA ALA A 182 -3.71 26.68 11.95
C ALA A 182 -2.53 26.86 10.98
N LYS A 183 -2.61 27.83 10.05
CA LYS A 183 -1.52 28.14 9.12
C LYS A 183 -0.26 28.63 9.86
N ALA A 184 -0.42 29.58 10.78
CA ALA A 184 0.69 30.17 11.53
C ALA A 184 1.46 29.11 12.34
N LEU A 185 0.75 28.24 13.06
CA LEU A 185 1.37 27.16 13.84
C LEU A 185 2.11 26.13 12.96
N LEU A 186 1.55 25.82 11.78
CA LEU A 186 2.18 24.91 10.83
C LEU A 186 3.46 25.51 10.22
N LEU A 187 3.43 26.80 9.85
CA LEU A 187 4.59 27.54 9.33
C LEU A 187 5.68 27.70 10.41
N ALA A 188 5.30 28.03 11.64
CA ALA A 188 6.21 28.11 12.78
C ALA A 188 6.91 26.77 13.03
N GLY A 189 6.12 25.68 13.09
CA GLY A 189 6.66 24.34 13.26
C GLY A 189 7.60 23.93 12.13
N ALA A 190 7.25 24.24 10.86
CA ALA A 190 8.08 23.91 9.71
C ALA A 190 9.46 24.60 9.80
N THR A 191 9.49 25.86 10.24
CA THR A 191 10.72 26.65 10.43
C THR A 191 11.67 26.04 11.49
N LEU A 192 11.11 25.33 12.48
CA LEU A 192 11.88 24.66 13.54
C LEU A 192 12.36 23.24 13.14
N VAL A 193 11.89 22.68 12.02
CA VAL A 193 12.36 21.39 11.52
C VAL A 193 13.77 21.54 10.92
N ARG A 194 14.80 21.17 11.69
CA ARG A 194 16.22 21.29 11.29
C ARG A 194 16.93 19.98 11.01
N ARG A 195 16.43 18.86 11.52
CA ARG A 195 17.03 17.54 11.35
C ARG A 195 15.98 16.43 11.33
N LEU A 196 16.21 15.40 10.51
CA LEU A 196 15.36 14.22 10.44
C LEU A 196 16.17 12.92 10.23
N GLY A 197 15.50 11.78 10.40
CA GLY A 197 16.11 10.47 10.23
C GLY A 197 16.99 10.03 11.39
N ALA A 198 17.80 9.00 11.19
CA ALA A 198 18.72 8.46 12.18
C ALA A 198 19.95 9.36 12.35
N LYS A 199 20.64 9.22 13.49
CA LYS A 199 21.92 9.91 13.77
C LYS A 199 21.83 11.45 13.71
N ARG A 200 20.67 12.03 14.04
CA ARG A 200 20.45 13.50 14.08
C ARG A 200 21.49 14.21 14.93
N ARG A 201 21.96 13.61 16.03
CA ARG A 201 23.00 14.16 16.92
C ARG A 201 24.44 13.93 16.44
N ARG A 202 24.65 13.20 15.35
CA ARG A 202 25.98 12.85 14.80
C ARG A 202 26.22 13.40 13.39
N GLY A 203 25.53 14.49 13.04
CA GLY A 203 25.74 15.25 11.79
C GLY A 203 24.91 14.83 10.58
N ALA A 204 24.21 13.69 10.64
CA ALA A 204 23.33 13.24 9.56
C ALA A 204 21.96 13.93 9.60
N GLY A 205 21.34 14.04 8.43
CA GLY A 205 19.93 14.40 8.29
C GLY A 205 19.59 15.86 8.53
N ARG A 206 20.54 16.79 8.38
CA ARG A 206 20.25 18.24 8.42
C ARG A 206 19.34 18.59 7.25
N CYS A 207 18.26 19.33 7.51
CA CYS A 207 17.27 19.66 6.51
C CYS A 207 16.60 21.01 6.78
N ASP A 208 15.91 21.53 5.77
CA ASP A 208 14.94 22.60 5.90
C ASP A 208 13.58 22.10 5.36
N LEU A 209 12.49 22.51 5.99
CA LEU A 209 11.11 22.20 5.58
C LEU A 209 10.39 23.50 5.20
N ASP A 210 9.93 23.57 3.96
CA ASP A 210 9.21 24.71 3.40
C ASP A 210 7.78 24.31 3.01
N LEU A 211 6.80 25.21 3.18
CA LEU A 211 5.38 24.94 2.92
C LEU A 211 4.91 25.78 1.72
N GLN A 212 5.02 25.21 0.53
CA GLN A 212 4.59 25.86 -0.70
C GLN A 212 3.06 25.85 -0.81
N ARG A 213 2.50 26.96 -1.30
CA ARG A 213 1.05 27.18 -1.47
C ARG A 213 0.27 27.31 -0.15
N LEU A 214 0.98 27.38 0.99
CA LEU A 214 0.40 27.76 2.28
C LEU A 214 0.91 29.16 2.68
N GLU A 215 0.77 30.12 1.76
CA GLU A 215 1.31 31.46 1.95
C GLU A 215 0.54 32.23 3.02
N PHE A 216 1.30 32.76 3.98
CA PHE A 216 0.85 33.72 4.95
C PHE A 216 2.04 34.63 5.29
N PRO A 217 2.24 35.72 4.53
CA PRO A 217 3.27 36.71 4.84
C PRO A 217 3.08 37.25 6.27
N ASP A 218 4.19 37.52 6.96
CA ASP A 218 4.21 38.10 8.31
C ASP A 218 3.42 37.30 9.37
N TRP A 219 3.23 35.99 9.14
CA TRP A 219 2.54 35.10 10.07
C TRP A 219 3.08 35.16 11.50
N LEU A 220 4.38 35.43 11.66
CA LEU A 220 5.03 35.50 12.97
C LEU A 220 4.57 36.75 13.74
N ALA A 221 4.65 37.92 13.11
CA ALA A 221 4.19 39.17 13.72
C ALA A 221 2.68 39.13 14.02
N TRP A 222 1.89 38.51 13.14
CA TRP A 222 0.47 38.29 13.37
C TRP A 222 0.21 37.36 14.56
N LEU A 223 0.94 36.25 14.67
CA LEU A 223 0.80 35.30 15.77
C LEU A 223 1.23 35.92 17.11
N GLU A 224 2.28 36.75 17.12
CA GLU A 224 2.72 37.51 18.29
C GLU A 224 1.68 38.54 18.75
N ALA A 225 0.97 39.16 17.82
CA ALA A 225 -0.07 40.15 18.11
C ALA A 225 -1.42 39.52 18.54
N LEU A 226 -1.56 38.20 18.42
CA LEU A 226 -2.81 37.49 18.67
C LEU A 226 -2.95 37.10 20.15
N ASP A 227 -3.66 37.94 20.91
CA ASP A 227 -3.99 37.68 22.32
C ASP A 227 -5.47 38.02 22.62
N PRO A 228 -6.32 37.05 23.06
CA PRO A 228 -6.01 35.65 23.32
C PRO A 228 -6.03 34.76 22.07
N LEU A 229 -5.29 33.65 22.09
CA LEU A 229 -5.33 32.63 21.04
C LEU A 229 -6.75 31.98 20.96
N PRO A 230 -7.42 31.98 19.79
CA PRO A 230 -8.74 31.35 19.62
C PRO A 230 -8.72 29.84 19.91
N GLU A 231 -9.81 29.29 20.43
CA GLU A 231 -9.95 27.84 20.63
C GLU A 231 -10.06 27.08 19.30
N PRO A 232 -9.51 25.86 19.21
CA PRO A 232 -9.70 25.00 18.04
C PRO A 232 -11.16 24.58 17.89
N PRO A 233 -11.61 24.27 16.65
CA PRO A 233 -12.98 23.85 16.41
C PRO A 233 -13.41 22.61 17.21
N GLN A 234 -14.66 22.58 17.64
CA GLN A 234 -15.25 21.39 18.26
C GLN A 234 -15.53 20.33 17.19
N THR A 235 -14.90 19.16 17.32
CA THR A 235 -15.20 18.01 16.46
C THR A 235 -16.58 17.45 16.82
N ARG A 236 -17.59 17.67 15.97
CA ARG A 236 -18.92 17.05 16.15
C ARG A 236 -18.79 15.53 16.07
N GLY A 237 -19.11 14.83 17.17
CA GLY A 237 -19.33 13.38 17.13
C GLY A 237 -20.57 13.11 16.28
N VAL A 238 -20.43 12.36 15.20
CA VAL A 238 -21.57 12.01 14.34
C VAL A 238 -22.42 10.96 15.07
N ALA A 239 -23.25 11.39 16.01
CA ALA A 239 -24.41 10.60 16.40
C ALA A 239 -25.38 10.62 15.21
N GLY A 240 -25.41 9.54 14.43
CA GLY A 240 -26.41 9.40 13.38
C GLY A 240 -27.80 9.28 14.03
N PRO A 241 -28.85 9.91 13.46
CA PRO A 241 -30.21 9.65 13.90
C PRO A 241 -30.50 8.14 13.82
N GLY A 242 -31.32 7.63 14.75
CA GLY A 242 -31.78 6.24 14.71
C GLY A 242 -32.47 5.94 13.38
N VAL A 243 -32.20 4.77 12.82
CA VAL A 243 -32.85 4.33 11.58
C VAL A 243 -34.23 3.77 11.94
N ASP A 244 -35.29 4.33 11.39
CA ASP A 244 -36.63 3.74 11.48
C ASP A 244 -36.71 2.55 10.51
N LEU A 245 -36.73 1.33 11.06
CA LEU A 245 -36.77 0.08 10.30
C LEU A 245 -38.19 -0.32 9.86
N SER A 246 -39.22 0.50 10.14
CA SER A 246 -40.60 0.23 9.74
C SER A 246 -40.88 0.45 8.26
N VAL A 247 -39.93 1.01 7.51
CA VAL A 247 -40.04 1.26 6.06
C VAL A 247 -40.05 -0.06 5.27
N THR A 248 -40.86 -0.12 4.23
CA THR A 248 -41.03 -1.30 3.37
C THR A 248 -39.80 -1.53 2.48
N ARG A 249 -39.37 -2.79 2.34
CA ARG A 249 -38.24 -3.18 1.47
C ARG A 249 -38.54 -2.86 0.01
N ALA A 250 -37.54 -2.41 -0.74
CA ALA A 250 -37.67 -2.18 -2.17
C ALA A 250 -37.68 -3.52 -2.95
N GLY A 251 -38.65 -3.69 -3.84
CA GLY A 251 -38.91 -4.96 -4.54
C GLY A 251 -38.35 -5.02 -5.97
N GLY A 252 -38.07 -3.87 -6.58
CA GLY A 252 -37.72 -3.75 -8.00
C GLY A 252 -36.32 -4.21 -8.40
N ASP A 253 -35.98 -4.02 -9.68
CA ASP A 253 -34.71 -4.43 -10.27
C ASP A 253 -33.49 -3.69 -9.68
N TRP A 254 -32.29 -4.21 -9.95
CA TRP A 254 -31.02 -3.64 -9.50
C TRP A 254 -30.42 -2.66 -10.51
N GLN A 255 -29.92 -1.52 -10.10
CA GLN A 255 -28.94 -0.78 -10.88
C GLN A 255 -27.53 -1.16 -10.42
N VAL A 256 -26.65 -1.47 -11.38
CA VAL A 256 -25.27 -1.87 -11.09
C VAL A 256 -24.30 -0.77 -11.52
N ALA A 257 -23.40 -0.42 -10.62
CA ALA A 257 -22.25 0.41 -10.89
C ALA A 257 -20.97 -0.43 -10.77
N LYS A 258 -20.16 -0.44 -11.82
CA LYS A 258 -18.85 -1.06 -11.84
C LYS A 258 -17.82 -0.03 -11.39
N LEU A 259 -17.06 -0.35 -10.35
CA LEU A 259 -15.96 0.46 -9.85
C LEU A 259 -14.62 -0.20 -10.21
N GLU A 260 -13.78 0.50 -10.97
CA GLU A 260 -12.37 0.14 -11.16
C GLU A 260 -11.52 0.85 -10.11
N ILE A 261 -10.70 0.08 -9.39
CA ILE A 261 -9.83 0.58 -8.33
C ILE A 261 -8.38 0.39 -8.77
N GLU A 262 -7.64 1.48 -8.88
CA GLU A 262 -6.19 1.47 -9.06
C GLU A 262 -5.53 1.86 -7.74
N THR A 263 -4.64 1.02 -7.22
CA THR A 263 -3.87 1.35 -6.02
C THR A 263 -2.78 2.36 -6.35
N LEU A 264 -2.91 3.59 -5.88
CA LEU A 264 -1.89 4.65 -6.05
C LEU A 264 -0.82 4.62 -4.95
N GLY A 265 -1.02 3.78 -3.95
CA GLY A 265 -0.08 3.47 -2.88
C GLY A 265 -0.38 2.06 -2.34
N PRO A 266 0.48 1.50 -1.49
CA PRO A 266 0.27 0.18 -0.91
C PRO A 266 -1.01 0.16 -0.06
N VAL A 267 -1.83 -0.88 -0.15
CA VAL A 267 -3.10 -0.97 0.60
C VAL A 267 -3.06 -2.15 1.57
N ILE A 268 -3.17 -1.87 2.88
CA ILE A 268 -3.23 -2.90 3.92
C ILE A 268 -4.69 -3.26 4.18
N VAL A 269 -5.04 -4.53 3.98
CA VAL A 269 -6.37 -5.09 4.28
C VAL A 269 -6.19 -6.21 5.31
N PRO A 270 -6.21 -5.92 6.62
CA PRO A 270 -5.90 -6.91 7.64
C PRO A 270 -6.82 -8.13 7.55
N GLY A 271 -6.23 -9.31 7.38
CA GLY A 271 -6.92 -10.60 7.44
C GLY A 271 -6.67 -11.33 8.75
N LYS A 272 -5.39 -11.43 9.16
CA LYS A 272 -4.98 -12.03 10.44
C LYS A 272 -3.59 -11.55 10.87
N THR A 273 -3.27 -11.67 12.15
CA THR A 273 -1.92 -11.38 12.67
C THR A 273 -1.23 -12.68 13.06
N ILE A 274 0.02 -12.87 12.63
CA ILE A 274 0.88 -14.00 13.01
C ILE A 274 2.19 -13.44 13.56
N GLY A 275 2.44 -13.61 14.86
CA GLY A 275 3.56 -12.95 15.54
C GLY A 275 3.49 -11.45 15.34
N ASN A 276 4.58 -10.84 14.86
CA ASN A 276 4.65 -9.40 14.57
C ASN A 276 4.26 -9.03 13.13
N VAL A 277 3.70 -9.98 12.35
CA VAL A 277 3.29 -9.74 10.96
C VAL A 277 1.77 -9.70 10.87
N VAL A 278 1.24 -8.56 10.46
CA VAL A 278 -0.18 -8.38 10.12
C VAL A 278 -0.34 -8.75 8.65
N LYS A 279 -0.96 -9.89 8.39
CA LYS A 279 -1.22 -10.40 7.04
C LYS A 279 -2.37 -9.69 6.38
N SER A 280 -2.21 -9.37 5.10
CA SER A 280 -3.24 -8.73 4.30
C SER A 280 -4.02 -9.76 3.49
N LEU A 281 -5.29 -9.46 3.22
CA LEU A 281 -6.04 -10.12 2.17
C LEU A 281 -5.49 -9.69 0.79
N ASP A 282 -5.70 -10.54 -0.21
CA ASP A 282 -5.36 -10.33 -1.62
C ASP A 282 -6.51 -9.70 -2.42
N PHE A 283 -7.53 -9.21 -1.72
CA PHE A 283 -8.68 -8.44 -2.21
C PHE A 283 -9.12 -7.43 -1.15
N ILE A 284 -9.98 -6.48 -1.50
CA ILE A 284 -10.54 -5.50 -0.57
C ILE A 284 -12.02 -5.85 -0.30
N PRO A 285 -12.41 -6.20 0.95
CA PRO A 285 -13.80 -6.48 1.28
C PRO A 285 -14.74 -5.30 1.02
N GLY A 286 -16.00 -5.59 0.66
CA GLY A 286 -17.03 -4.57 0.40
C GLY A 286 -17.22 -3.58 1.55
N THR A 287 -17.05 -4.04 2.80
CA THR A 287 -17.08 -3.21 4.02
C THR A 287 -16.23 -1.95 3.97
N TYR A 288 -15.09 -1.99 3.27
CA TYR A 288 -14.18 -0.85 3.17
C TYR A 288 -14.70 0.28 2.28
N PHE A 289 -15.68 -0.01 1.42
CA PHE A 289 -16.33 0.96 0.55
C PHE A 289 -17.57 1.59 1.19
N LEU A 290 -18.13 1.00 2.26
CA LEU A 290 -19.33 1.54 2.92
C LEU A 290 -19.17 2.99 3.37
N PRO A 291 -18.06 3.42 4.01
CA PRO A 291 -17.90 4.83 4.39
C PRO A 291 -17.88 5.77 3.18
N LEU A 292 -17.35 5.31 2.04
CA LEU A 292 -17.36 6.05 0.79
C LEU A 292 -18.78 6.18 0.25
N LEU A 293 -19.52 5.06 0.18
CA LEU A 293 -20.90 5.05 -0.29
C LEU A 293 -21.80 5.92 0.58
N MET A 294 -21.69 5.79 1.91
CA MET A 294 -22.43 6.63 2.85
C MET A 294 -22.07 8.11 2.73
N LYS A 295 -20.82 8.46 2.41
CA LYS A 295 -20.43 9.87 2.22
C LYS A 295 -20.94 10.44 0.91
N LYS A 296 -20.88 9.65 -0.17
CA LYS A 296 -21.17 10.13 -1.53
C LYS A 296 -22.63 10.05 -1.90
N LEU A 297 -23.32 8.97 -1.50
CA LEU A 297 -24.69 8.72 -1.91
C LEU A 297 -25.75 9.23 -0.93
N ASN A 298 -25.37 9.86 0.20
CA ASN A 298 -26.34 10.31 1.21
C ASN A 298 -27.38 11.31 0.68
N GLY A 299 -27.06 12.05 -0.39
CA GLY A 299 -27.99 12.97 -1.05
C GLY A 299 -28.87 12.31 -2.13
N THR A 300 -28.56 11.07 -2.51
CA THR A 300 -29.19 10.35 -3.63
C THR A 300 -30.04 9.18 -3.12
N VAL A 301 -29.56 8.47 -2.10
CA VAL A 301 -30.18 7.31 -1.48
C VAL A 301 -29.99 7.41 0.03
N ASP A 302 -31.00 7.04 0.82
CA ASP A 302 -30.78 6.77 2.25
C ASP A 302 -29.92 5.50 2.39
N THR A 303 -28.61 5.70 2.39
CA THR A 303 -27.63 4.61 2.43
C THR A 303 -27.72 3.77 3.70
N ARG A 304 -28.13 4.35 4.84
CA ARG A 304 -28.23 3.60 6.09
C ARG A 304 -29.40 2.62 6.04
N LEU A 305 -30.56 3.11 5.60
CA LEU A 305 -31.76 2.30 5.46
C LEU A 305 -31.57 1.23 4.37
N ALA A 306 -31.00 1.60 3.22
CA ALA A 306 -30.74 0.68 2.12
C ALA A 306 -29.77 -0.45 2.51
N LEU A 307 -28.73 -0.17 3.30
CA LEU A 307 -27.83 -1.20 3.83
C LEU A 307 -28.54 -2.12 4.82
N ALA A 308 -29.40 -1.58 5.70
CA ALA A 308 -30.13 -2.36 6.68
C ALA A 308 -31.15 -3.31 6.04
N HIS A 309 -31.80 -2.89 4.96
CA HIS A 309 -32.75 -3.73 4.21
C HIS A 309 -32.09 -4.67 3.20
N GLY A 310 -30.80 -4.49 2.90
CA GLY A 310 -30.10 -5.26 1.86
C GLY A 310 -30.45 -4.81 0.44
N ASP A 311 -30.90 -3.56 0.27
CA ASP A 311 -31.24 -2.93 -1.00
C ASP A 311 -30.07 -2.12 -1.60
N LEU A 312 -28.95 -2.05 -0.85
CA LEU A 312 -27.63 -1.61 -1.29
C LEU A 312 -26.62 -2.73 -1.01
N VAL A 313 -25.95 -3.22 -2.06
CA VAL A 313 -24.92 -4.26 -1.98
C VAL A 313 -23.62 -3.74 -2.57
N VAL A 314 -22.51 -3.91 -1.85
CA VAL A 314 -21.18 -3.72 -2.41
C VAL A 314 -20.38 -5.00 -2.33
N THR A 315 -19.95 -5.51 -3.47
CA THR A 315 -19.18 -6.76 -3.53
C THR A 315 -17.73 -6.55 -3.08
N ASN A 316 -16.98 -7.64 -2.90
CA ASN A 316 -15.53 -7.55 -2.71
C ASN A 316 -14.86 -7.00 -3.98
N ALA A 317 -13.90 -6.09 -3.82
CA ALA A 317 -13.02 -5.66 -4.90
C ALA A 317 -11.88 -6.68 -5.07
N THR A 318 -11.95 -7.46 -6.15
CA THR A 318 -10.99 -8.51 -6.48
C THR A 318 -10.06 -8.08 -7.62
N PRO A 319 -8.85 -8.65 -7.73
CA PRO A 319 -7.92 -8.34 -8.81
C PRO A 319 -8.54 -8.50 -10.20
N VAL A 320 -8.19 -7.61 -11.12
CA VAL A 320 -8.61 -7.71 -12.52
C VAL A 320 -7.86 -8.85 -13.21
N VAL A 321 -8.59 -9.71 -13.92
CA VAL A 321 -8.05 -10.84 -14.70
C VAL A 321 -8.66 -10.76 -16.09
N ALA A 322 -7.88 -10.75 -17.17
CA ALA A 322 -8.41 -10.60 -18.55
C ALA A 322 -9.38 -9.41 -18.73
N ASP A 323 -9.05 -8.26 -18.12
CA ASP A 323 -9.88 -7.04 -18.09
C ASP A 323 -11.30 -7.22 -17.51
N GLU A 324 -11.53 -8.28 -16.74
CA GLU A 324 -12.75 -8.53 -15.98
C GLU A 324 -12.50 -8.62 -14.46
N LYS A 325 -13.59 -8.62 -13.67
CA LYS A 325 -13.51 -8.78 -12.22
C LYS A 325 -13.15 -10.23 -11.91
N GLY A 326 -11.97 -10.47 -11.35
CA GLY A 326 -11.51 -11.82 -11.05
C GLY A 326 -12.41 -12.53 -10.04
N ARG A 327 -12.70 -13.81 -10.28
CA ARG A 327 -13.53 -14.67 -9.42
C ARG A 327 -12.64 -15.64 -8.65
N PRO A 328 -12.87 -15.88 -7.35
CA PRO A 328 -11.95 -16.69 -6.54
C PRO A 328 -11.89 -18.12 -7.05
N VAL A 329 -10.68 -18.65 -7.28
CA VAL A 329 -10.51 -19.98 -7.92
C VAL A 329 -11.38 -21.04 -7.23
N PRO A 330 -12.21 -21.78 -7.99
CA PRO A 330 -13.04 -22.82 -7.40
C PRO A 330 -12.19 -23.93 -6.78
N PHE A 331 -12.53 -24.38 -5.57
CA PHE A 331 -11.82 -25.46 -4.87
C PHE A 331 -12.02 -26.84 -5.50
N ALA A 332 -12.96 -26.95 -6.44
CA ALA A 332 -13.11 -28.10 -7.33
C ALA A 332 -11.93 -28.26 -8.31
N LEU A 333 -11.14 -27.19 -8.55
CA LEU A 333 -10.05 -27.22 -9.51
C LEU A 333 -8.76 -27.74 -8.91
N PHE A 334 -8.18 -28.74 -9.56
CA PHE A 334 -6.92 -29.39 -9.20
C PHE A 334 -5.93 -29.27 -10.35
N HIS A 335 -4.65 -29.44 -10.08
CA HIS A 335 -3.62 -29.46 -11.11
C HIS A 335 -2.55 -30.49 -10.82
N GLU A 336 -1.84 -30.90 -11.87
CA GLU A 336 -0.64 -31.72 -11.74
C GLU A 336 0.45 -30.95 -10.99
N LYS A 337 1.04 -31.56 -9.94
CA LYS A 337 1.97 -30.88 -9.02
C LYS A 337 3.21 -30.26 -9.68
N LEU A 338 3.72 -30.85 -10.75
CA LEU A 338 4.96 -30.42 -11.42
C LEU A 338 4.71 -29.87 -12.83
N GLY A 339 3.85 -30.51 -13.62
CA GLY A 339 3.61 -30.15 -15.03
C GLY A 339 2.46 -29.17 -15.29
N GLY A 340 1.53 -29.00 -14.35
CA GLY A 340 0.25 -28.33 -14.61
C GLY A 340 -0.08 -27.17 -13.68
N GLY A 341 -1.20 -26.53 -13.97
CA GLY A 341 -1.78 -25.45 -13.19
C GLY A 341 -2.27 -24.30 -14.05
N LEU A 342 -3.23 -23.55 -13.52
CA LEU A 342 -3.79 -22.36 -14.17
C LEU A 342 -2.72 -21.33 -14.59
N HIS A 343 -1.67 -21.18 -13.77
CA HIS A 343 -0.50 -20.32 -14.09
C HIS A 343 0.32 -20.81 -15.28
N LYS A 344 0.29 -22.12 -15.60
CA LYS A 344 0.93 -22.73 -16.77
C LYS A 344 -0.03 -22.92 -17.95
N GLY A 345 -1.31 -22.57 -17.78
CA GLY A 345 -2.31 -22.70 -18.83
C GLY A 345 -2.53 -24.14 -19.32
N GLN A 346 -2.23 -25.17 -18.51
CA GLN A 346 -2.42 -26.58 -18.88
C GLN A 346 -2.52 -27.50 -17.65
N GLY A 347 -2.99 -28.74 -17.83
CA GLY A 347 -2.95 -29.77 -16.79
C GLY A 347 -3.82 -29.44 -15.56
N VAL A 348 -5.02 -28.91 -15.80
CA VAL A 348 -6.01 -28.53 -14.78
C VAL A 348 -7.20 -29.49 -14.85
N LEU A 349 -7.71 -29.91 -13.71
CA LEU A 349 -8.80 -30.88 -13.56
C LEU A 349 -9.95 -30.25 -12.79
N ASN A 350 -11.18 -30.44 -13.26
CA ASN A 350 -12.40 -30.16 -12.51
C ASN A 350 -12.92 -31.44 -11.84
N ARG A 351 -12.71 -31.59 -10.54
CA ARG A 351 -13.10 -32.79 -9.77
C ARG A 351 -14.60 -32.97 -9.56
N LEU A 352 -15.43 -32.00 -9.96
CA LEU A 352 -16.89 -32.17 -9.95
C LEU A 352 -17.39 -33.07 -11.08
N CYS A 353 -16.66 -33.14 -12.20
CA CYS A 353 -17.05 -33.95 -13.37
C CYS A 353 -15.93 -34.90 -13.84
N GLU A 354 -14.69 -34.74 -13.39
CA GLU A 354 -13.55 -35.58 -13.79
C GLU A 354 -13.02 -36.45 -12.65
N ARG A 355 -12.71 -37.71 -12.98
CA ARG A 355 -12.09 -38.66 -12.04
C ARG A 355 -10.62 -38.31 -11.81
N GLY A 356 -10.12 -38.60 -10.61
CA GLY A 356 -8.73 -38.31 -10.22
C GLY A 356 -7.66 -39.04 -11.05
N GLY A 357 -8.03 -40.10 -11.77
CA GLY A 357 -7.14 -40.88 -12.64
C GLY A 357 -6.87 -40.27 -14.02
N ALA A 358 -7.42 -39.09 -14.34
CA ALA A 358 -7.27 -38.45 -15.66
C ALA A 358 -5.80 -38.15 -16.05
N PHE A 359 -4.87 -38.12 -15.08
CA PHE A 359 -3.44 -37.91 -15.32
C PHE A 359 -2.57 -39.15 -15.02
N HIS A 360 -2.99 -40.36 -15.42
CA HIS A 360 -2.17 -41.60 -15.40
C HIS A 360 -1.20 -41.73 -14.19
N ASN A 361 -1.75 -41.82 -12.97
CA ASN A 361 -0.99 -41.95 -11.69
C ASN A 361 -0.13 -40.75 -11.25
N ARG A 362 -0.26 -39.57 -11.86
CA ARG A 362 0.43 -38.36 -11.37
C ARG A 362 -0.28 -37.73 -10.19
N ALA A 363 0.49 -37.30 -9.18
CA ALA A 363 -0.05 -36.65 -8.00
C ALA A 363 -0.65 -35.27 -8.34
N VAL A 364 -1.92 -35.08 -7.96
CA VAL A 364 -2.65 -33.82 -8.15
C VAL A 364 -2.74 -33.02 -6.86
N LYS A 365 -2.84 -31.69 -6.99
CA LYS A 365 -3.00 -30.74 -5.88
C LYS A 365 -4.14 -29.78 -6.15
N ALA A 366 -4.95 -29.51 -5.13
CA ALA A 366 -6.02 -28.51 -5.22
C ALA A 366 -5.45 -27.11 -5.41
N HIS A 367 -6.06 -26.31 -6.29
CA HIS A 367 -5.92 -24.86 -6.24
C HIS A 367 -6.51 -24.32 -4.93
N ARG A 368 -5.86 -23.31 -4.35
CA ARG A 368 -6.26 -22.78 -3.02
C ARG A 368 -6.43 -21.27 -2.98
N ARG A 369 -5.89 -20.55 -3.96
CA ARG A 369 -5.78 -19.08 -3.99
C ARG A 369 -5.70 -18.61 -5.43
N GLY A 370 -5.91 -17.31 -5.62
CA GLY A 370 -5.92 -16.63 -6.90
C GLY A 370 -7.32 -16.44 -7.44
N PHE A 371 -7.38 -15.79 -8.59
CA PHE A 371 -8.61 -15.39 -9.26
C PHE A 371 -8.57 -15.86 -10.71
N VAL A 372 -9.74 -16.25 -11.22
CA VAL A 372 -9.95 -16.69 -12.60
C VAL A 372 -10.92 -15.75 -13.31
N SER A 373 -10.75 -15.64 -14.64
CA SER A 373 -11.71 -14.97 -15.51
C SER A 373 -12.97 -15.83 -15.77
N SER A 374 -13.89 -15.31 -16.58
CA SER A 374 -14.90 -16.04 -17.32
C SER A 374 -14.23 -17.10 -18.19
N SER A 375 -14.86 -18.26 -18.28
CA SER A 375 -14.33 -19.42 -19.00
C SER A 375 -14.84 -19.43 -20.43
N SER A 376 -13.95 -19.56 -21.41
CA SER A 376 -14.32 -19.79 -22.82
C SER A 376 -14.64 -21.26 -23.09
N ALA A 377 -15.51 -21.58 -24.05
CA ALA A 377 -15.83 -22.94 -24.48
C ALA A 377 -14.59 -23.80 -24.81
N THR A 378 -13.52 -23.19 -25.31
CA THR A 378 -12.39 -23.90 -25.94
C THR A 378 -11.06 -23.81 -25.19
N ALA A 379 -10.98 -23.02 -24.12
CA ALA A 379 -9.72 -22.76 -23.41
C ALA A 379 -9.89 -22.73 -21.89
N LEU A 380 -8.77 -22.92 -21.18
CA LEU A 380 -8.71 -22.66 -19.74
C LEU A 380 -8.89 -21.16 -19.45
N PRO A 381 -9.50 -20.78 -18.32
CA PRO A 381 -9.66 -19.38 -17.97
C PRO A 381 -8.31 -18.72 -17.69
N ASP A 382 -8.26 -17.40 -17.87
CA ASP A 382 -7.14 -16.61 -17.39
C ASP A 382 -7.04 -16.69 -15.87
N PHE A 383 -5.82 -16.60 -15.37
CA PHE A 383 -5.55 -16.75 -13.94
C PHE A 383 -4.54 -15.72 -13.49
N SER A 384 -4.82 -15.12 -12.34
CA SER A 384 -3.91 -14.21 -11.65
C SER A 384 -3.86 -14.55 -10.16
N SER A 385 -2.67 -14.48 -9.60
CA SER A 385 -2.46 -14.49 -8.15
C SER A 385 -1.70 -13.24 -7.78
N LEU A 386 -2.27 -12.45 -6.86
CA LEU A 386 -1.64 -11.23 -6.38
C LEU A 386 -0.49 -11.56 -5.42
N ALA A 387 0.73 -11.15 -5.78
CA ALA A 387 1.87 -11.20 -4.88
C ALA A 387 1.79 -10.01 -3.91
N LEU A 388 1.53 -10.28 -2.62
CA LEU A 388 1.51 -9.24 -1.59
C LEU A 388 2.93 -8.77 -1.27
N GLY A 389 3.10 -7.47 -1.10
CA GLY A 389 4.33 -6.89 -0.55
C GLY A 389 4.36 -7.02 0.97
N ILE A 390 5.56 -6.87 1.57
CA ILE A 390 5.74 -6.81 3.01
C ILE A 390 6.65 -5.63 3.37
N ASP A 391 6.20 -4.82 4.33
CA ASP A 391 6.95 -3.68 4.83
C ASP A 391 7.14 -3.82 6.33
N THR A 392 8.40 -3.71 6.77
CA THR A 392 8.75 -3.68 8.19
C THR A 392 8.81 -2.25 8.70
N HIS A 393 8.26 -2.07 9.89
CA HIS A 393 8.19 -0.83 10.65
C HIS A 393 8.76 -1.05 12.04
N ASN A 394 9.21 0.04 12.65
CA ASN A 394 9.69 0.05 14.00
C ASN A 394 9.14 1.27 14.75
N THR A 395 8.87 1.10 16.03
CA THR A 395 8.65 2.23 16.94
C THR A 395 9.95 2.49 17.67
N ILE A 396 10.43 3.74 17.65
CA ILE A 396 11.68 4.14 18.27
C ILE A 396 11.36 4.79 19.62
N ALA A 397 12.00 4.34 20.69
CA ALA A 397 11.91 5.01 21.98
C ALA A 397 12.82 6.25 21.97
N ASP A 398 12.27 7.42 22.30
CA ASP A 398 12.97 8.69 22.10
C ASP A 398 14.19 8.87 23.00
N GLU A 399 14.16 8.35 24.24
CA GLU A 399 15.30 8.44 25.17
C GLU A 399 16.54 7.72 24.64
N VAL A 400 16.34 6.49 24.16
CA VAL A 400 17.42 5.59 23.72
C VAL A 400 17.64 5.63 22.21
N GLN A 401 16.78 6.31 21.45
CA GLN A 401 16.81 6.45 19.99
C GLN A 401 16.95 5.10 19.25
N ARG A 402 16.35 4.04 19.81
CA ARG A 402 16.30 2.69 19.24
C ARG A 402 14.95 2.02 19.50
N PRO A 403 14.56 1.00 18.72
CA PRO A 403 13.37 0.23 19.01
C PRO A 403 13.52 -0.55 20.32
N THR A 404 12.50 -0.45 21.18
CA THR A 404 12.39 -1.27 22.40
C THR A 404 11.05 -2.01 22.39
N GLY A 405 10.98 -3.15 23.10
CA GLY A 405 9.73 -3.90 23.23
C GLY A 405 8.62 -3.06 23.86
N ASP A 406 8.98 -2.17 24.78
CA ASP A 406 8.06 -1.34 25.55
C ASP A 406 7.29 -0.32 24.71
N VAL A 407 7.86 0.11 23.58
CA VAL A 407 7.20 1.04 22.63
C VAL A 407 6.58 0.34 21.42
N GLY A 408 6.49 -1.00 21.45
CA GLY A 408 5.89 -1.81 20.38
C GLY A 408 6.88 -2.48 19.42
N GLY A 409 8.18 -2.23 19.57
CA GLY A 409 9.25 -2.97 18.87
C GLY A 409 9.19 -2.90 17.34
N VAL A 410 9.45 -4.05 16.70
CA VAL A 410 9.48 -4.22 15.23
C VAL A 410 8.28 -5.05 14.78
N TYR A 411 7.53 -4.53 13.81
CA TYR A 411 6.35 -5.17 13.24
C TYR A 411 6.32 -5.03 11.72
N SER A 412 5.60 -5.91 11.03
CA SER A 412 5.49 -5.86 9.57
C SER A 412 4.04 -5.91 9.11
N TYR A 413 3.76 -5.21 8.01
CA TYR A 413 2.49 -5.27 7.31
C TYR A 413 2.69 -5.95 5.96
N GLU A 414 1.91 -6.98 5.68
CA GLU A 414 1.66 -7.36 4.28
C GLU A 414 0.69 -6.32 3.67
N PHE A 415 0.81 -6.06 2.36
CA PHE A 415 -0.04 -5.10 1.66
C PHE A 415 -0.24 -5.48 0.19
N ILE A 416 -1.34 -5.01 -0.39
CA ILE A 416 -1.60 -5.02 -1.83
C ILE A 416 -0.67 -3.97 -2.48
N PRO A 417 0.19 -4.34 -3.45
CA PRO A 417 1.14 -3.42 -4.07
C PRO A 417 0.47 -2.24 -4.80
N THR A 418 1.25 -1.19 -5.02
CA THR A 418 0.86 -0.05 -5.88
C THR A 418 0.74 -0.49 -7.34
N GLY A 419 -0.13 0.14 -8.12
CA GLY A 419 -0.42 -0.22 -9.51
C GLY A 419 -1.35 -1.42 -9.67
N THR A 420 -1.82 -2.02 -8.57
CA THR A 420 -2.77 -3.13 -8.62
C THR A 420 -4.14 -2.62 -9.08
N ARG A 421 -4.69 -3.22 -10.13
CA ARG A 421 -6.06 -3.00 -10.57
C ARG A 421 -7.00 -4.02 -9.92
N LEU A 422 -8.02 -3.53 -9.22
CA LEU A 422 -9.11 -4.32 -8.66
C LEU A 422 -10.45 -3.82 -9.20
N ARG A 423 -11.49 -4.65 -9.12
CA ARG A 423 -12.84 -4.28 -9.55
C ARG A 423 -13.90 -4.72 -8.55
N THR A 424 -14.85 -3.84 -8.24
CA THR A 424 -16.05 -4.18 -7.47
C THR A 424 -17.30 -3.69 -8.19
N GLU A 425 -18.45 -4.18 -7.73
CA GLU A 425 -19.77 -3.74 -8.10
C GLU A 425 -20.49 -3.15 -6.88
N VAL A 426 -21.19 -2.05 -7.10
CA VAL A 426 -22.18 -1.50 -6.19
C VAL A 426 -23.54 -1.67 -6.84
N ARG A 427 -24.47 -2.32 -6.15
CA ARG A 427 -25.81 -2.63 -6.63
C ARG A 427 -26.80 -1.89 -5.76
N VAL A 428 -27.73 -1.15 -6.36
CA VAL A 428 -28.77 -0.40 -5.66
C VAL A 428 -30.12 -0.78 -6.25
N ARG A 429 -31.17 -0.97 -5.45
CA ARG A 429 -32.53 -1.11 -5.99
C ARG A 429 -32.92 0.13 -6.80
N GLN A 430 -33.47 -0.09 -7.99
CA GLN A 430 -33.81 0.97 -8.94
C GLN A 430 -34.77 2.01 -8.35
N GLU A 431 -35.70 1.58 -7.51
CA GLU A 431 -36.67 2.44 -6.81
C GLU A 431 -36.00 3.47 -5.90
N LEU A 432 -34.83 3.15 -5.33
CA LEU A 432 -34.13 4.01 -4.37
C LEU A 432 -33.35 5.14 -5.05
N VAL A 433 -32.97 4.99 -6.32
CA VAL A 433 -32.17 5.96 -7.06
C VAL A 433 -33.04 7.09 -7.64
N GLY A 434 -34.36 6.88 -7.75
CA GLY A 434 -35.32 7.86 -8.27
C GLY A 434 -35.08 8.25 -9.74
N SER A 435 -35.86 9.22 -10.24
CA SER A 435 -35.77 9.74 -11.62
C SER A 435 -34.70 10.82 -11.82
N LYS A 436 -34.04 11.28 -10.74
CA LYS A 436 -33.14 12.45 -10.75
C LYS A 436 -31.65 12.15 -10.99
N ALA A 437 -31.22 10.89 -10.99
CA ALA A 437 -29.79 10.56 -11.12
C ALA A 437 -29.51 9.59 -12.27
N SER A 438 -29.66 10.06 -13.51
CA SER A 438 -29.01 9.40 -14.64
C SER A 438 -27.49 9.46 -14.40
N ALA A 439 -26.90 8.36 -13.93
CA ALA A 439 -25.50 8.21 -13.52
C ALA A 439 -25.12 8.59 -12.06
N TRP A 440 -25.93 8.21 -11.06
CA TRP A 440 -25.54 8.27 -9.62
C TRP A 440 -24.14 7.71 -9.32
N TRP A 441 -23.68 6.72 -10.11
CA TRP A 441 -22.36 6.13 -9.94
C TRP A 441 -21.21 7.11 -10.21
N ALA A 442 -21.41 8.16 -11.01
CA ALA A 442 -20.36 9.13 -11.33
C ALA A 442 -19.80 9.81 -10.06
N GLU A 443 -20.64 10.02 -9.05
CA GLU A 443 -20.28 10.60 -7.74
C GLU A 443 -19.27 9.75 -6.95
N LEU A 444 -19.16 8.47 -7.29
CA LEU A 444 -18.23 7.50 -6.69
C LEU A 444 -16.84 7.56 -7.33
N SER A 445 -16.65 8.31 -8.41
CA SER A 445 -15.33 8.48 -9.01
C SER A 445 -14.49 9.49 -8.22
N GLY A 446 -13.21 9.21 -8.07
CA GLY A 446 -12.27 10.09 -7.38
C GLY A 446 -11.15 9.34 -6.70
N GLU A 447 -10.34 10.07 -5.93
CA GLU A 447 -9.27 9.49 -5.14
C GLU A 447 -9.67 9.36 -3.66
N TYR A 448 -9.43 8.18 -3.09
CA TYR A 448 -9.85 7.84 -1.74
C TYR A 448 -8.75 7.15 -0.93
N ARG A 449 -9.01 6.96 0.36
CA ARG A 449 -8.17 6.18 1.28
C ARG A 449 -8.92 4.97 1.82
N ILE A 450 -8.49 3.78 1.44
CA ILE A 450 -9.05 2.47 1.80
C ILE A 450 -8.03 1.66 2.62
N GLY A 451 -8.48 0.75 3.48
CA GLY A 451 -7.57 -0.11 4.26
C GLY A 451 -7.13 0.49 5.61
N ARG A 452 -6.11 -0.13 6.21
CA ARG A 452 -5.50 0.26 7.50
C ARG A 452 -4.30 1.21 7.30
N ALA A 453 -3.91 1.90 8.38
CA ALA A 453 -2.72 2.76 8.44
C ALA A 453 -2.72 3.88 7.38
N LYS A 454 -3.90 4.45 7.12
CA LYS A 454 -4.14 5.52 6.13
C LYS A 454 -3.28 6.77 6.33
N LYS A 455 -2.75 6.97 7.55
CA LYS A 455 -1.84 8.06 7.94
C LYS A 455 -0.37 7.75 7.64
N ASP A 456 -0.01 6.48 7.48
CA ASP A 456 1.38 6.00 7.31
C ASP A 456 1.71 5.70 5.83
N ASP A 457 1.16 6.49 4.90
CA ASP A 457 1.34 6.34 3.44
C ASP A 457 0.63 5.14 2.79
N TYR A 458 -0.24 4.43 3.52
CA TYR A 458 -1.05 3.35 2.98
C TYR A 458 -2.43 3.80 2.50
N GLY A 459 -3.02 3.01 1.60
CA GLY A 459 -4.45 3.02 1.32
C GLY A 459 -4.91 3.93 0.20
N ARG A 460 -4.01 4.68 -0.48
CA ARG A 460 -4.41 5.59 -1.55
C ARG A 460 -4.88 4.79 -2.77
N VAL A 461 -6.08 5.09 -3.24
CA VAL A 461 -6.66 4.45 -4.43
C VAL A 461 -7.33 5.49 -5.31
N ARG A 462 -7.33 5.26 -6.62
CA ARG A 462 -8.21 5.92 -7.58
C ARG A 462 -9.37 5.01 -7.89
N VAL A 463 -10.58 5.54 -7.83
CA VAL A 463 -11.79 4.84 -8.20
C VAL A 463 -12.37 5.50 -9.44
N THR A 464 -12.64 4.69 -10.46
CA THR A 464 -13.35 5.10 -11.67
C THR A 464 -14.65 4.32 -11.73
N ALA A 465 -15.77 5.02 -11.71
CA ALA A 465 -17.09 4.42 -11.71
C ALA A 465 -17.73 4.46 -13.11
N SER A 466 -18.40 3.38 -13.48
CA SER A 466 -19.10 3.23 -14.75
C SER A 466 -20.39 2.45 -14.54
N ARG A 467 -21.30 2.51 -15.51
CA ARG A 467 -22.46 1.62 -15.52
C ARG A 467 -21.98 0.16 -15.60
N GLY A 468 -22.51 -0.69 -14.74
CA GLY A 468 -22.29 -2.12 -14.78
C GLY A 468 -23.49 -2.86 -15.37
N ASP A 469 -23.25 -4.10 -15.76
CA ASP A 469 -24.29 -5.02 -16.21
C ASP A 469 -24.85 -5.83 -15.04
N HIS A 470 -26.05 -6.37 -15.25
CA HIS A 470 -26.63 -7.31 -14.30
C HIS A 470 -25.87 -8.64 -14.33
N PRO A 471 -25.89 -9.41 -13.23
CA PRO A 471 -25.40 -10.78 -13.22
C PRO A 471 -26.04 -11.59 -14.35
N ALA A 472 -25.23 -12.38 -15.06
CA ALA A 472 -25.69 -13.22 -16.17
C ALA A 472 -26.78 -14.20 -15.71
N GLU A 473 -27.74 -14.47 -16.60
CA GLU A 473 -28.83 -15.41 -16.32
C GLU A 473 -28.32 -16.86 -16.31
N ALA A 474 -28.57 -17.55 -15.20
CA ALA A 474 -28.39 -18.98 -15.12
C ALA A 474 -29.67 -19.68 -15.58
N GLN A 475 -29.53 -20.67 -16.47
CA GLN A 475 -30.66 -21.50 -16.88
C GLN A 475 -31.04 -22.49 -15.77
N ALA A 476 -32.34 -22.70 -15.60
CA ALA A 476 -32.88 -23.69 -14.69
C ALA A 476 -32.64 -25.10 -15.26
N MET A 477 -32.09 -25.98 -14.42
CA MET A 477 -31.77 -27.37 -14.78
C MET A 477 -32.25 -28.29 -13.67
N SER A 478 -32.30 -29.61 -13.94
CA SER A 478 -32.58 -30.64 -12.93
C SER A 478 -31.51 -30.74 -11.84
N GLN A 479 -30.35 -30.12 -12.06
CA GLN A 479 -29.23 -30.03 -11.12
C GLN A 479 -28.74 -28.59 -11.07
N ILE A 480 -28.32 -28.15 -9.88
CA ILE A 480 -27.75 -26.81 -9.69
C ILE A 480 -26.34 -26.91 -9.14
N THR A 481 -25.40 -26.27 -9.83
CA THR A 481 -24.03 -26.10 -9.35
C THR A 481 -23.92 -24.72 -8.72
N VAL A 482 -23.42 -24.65 -7.49
CA VAL A 482 -23.27 -23.42 -6.71
C VAL A 482 -21.78 -23.17 -6.46
N TRP A 483 -21.31 -21.98 -6.82
CA TRP A 483 -19.96 -21.50 -6.56
C TRP A 483 -20.00 -20.25 -5.70
N LEU A 484 -19.37 -20.29 -4.53
CA LEU A 484 -19.27 -19.13 -3.65
C LEU A 484 -18.19 -18.17 -4.18
N LEU A 485 -18.60 -16.96 -4.58
CA LEU A 485 -17.72 -15.89 -5.06
C LEU A 485 -17.19 -15.02 -3.91
N SER A 486 -17.80 -15.10 -2.74
CA SER A 486 -17.33 -14.50 -1.49
C SER A 486 -17.58 -15.47 -0.34
N ASP A 487 -17.05 -15.15 0.84
CA ASP A 487 -17.39 -15.88 2.05
C ASP A 487 -18.90 -15.79 2.32
N LEU A 488 -19.49 -16.88 2.78
CA LEU A 488 -20.91 -17.02 3.08
C LEU A 488 -21.11 -17.23 4.58
N LEU A 489 -21.89 -16.35 5.19
CA LEU A 489 -22.26 -16.40 6.59
C LEU A 489 -23.70 -16.90 6.71
N ILE A 490 -23.89 -18.05 7.35
CA ILE A 490 -25.21 -18.65 7.58
C ILE A 490 -25.28 -19.19 9.00
N ARG A 491 -26.51 -19.36 9.48
CA ARG A 491 -26.79 -19.94 10.79
C ARG A 491 -27.49 -21.28 10.65
N ASP A 492 -27.27 -22.15 11.63
CA ASP A 492 -28.07 -23.36 11.80
C ASP A 492 -29.43 -23.05 12.46
N ASP A 493 -30.25 -24.08 12.63
CA ASP A 493 -31.58 -23.96 13.26
C ASP A 493 -31.54 -23.49 14.72
N ARG A 494 -30.36 -23.46 15.35
CA ARG A 494 -30.12 -22.93 16.70
C ARG A 494 -29.48 -21.54 16.67
N LEU A 495 -29.50 -20.86 15.52
CA LEU A 495 -28.92 -19.55 15.28
C LEU A 495 -27.40 -19.48 15.50
N ARG A 496 -26.69 -20.62 15.43
CA ARG A 496 -25.23 -20.65 15.56
C ARG A 496 -24.58 -20.49 14.18
N PRO A 497 -23.49 -19.72 14.05
CA PRO A 497 -22.71 -19.68 12.82
C PRO A 497 -22.30 -21.09 12.40
N THR A 498 -22.52 -21.43 11.13
CA THR A 498 -22.28 -22.79 10.63
C THR A 498 -21.63 -22.77 9.26
N ALA A 499 -20.88 -23.83 8.97
CA ALA A 499 -20.35 -24.13 7.64
C ALA A 499 -20.90 -25.48 7.12
N ASN A 500 -22.03 -25.93 7.68
CA ASN A 500 -22.65 -27.19 7.31
C ASN A 500 -23.32 -27.08 5.92
N PRO A 501 -23.00 -27.97 4.97
CA PRO A 501 -23.63 -28.00 3.64
C PRO A 501 -25.16 -28.17 3.67
N GLY A 502 -25.71 -28.87 4.66
CA GLY A 502 -27.15 -29.00 4.84
C GLY A 502 -27.84 -27.68 5.20
N ALA A 503 -27.18 -26.83 5.99
CA ALA A 503 -27.67 -25.48 6.28
C ALA A 503 -27.61 -24.57 5.03
N LEU A 504 -26.58 -24.74 4.19
CA LEU A 504 -26.52 -24.09 2.88
C LEU A 504 -27.67 -24.55 1.97
N ALA A 505 -27.92 -25.85 1.90
CA ALA A 505 -29.03 -26.40 1.12
C ALA A 505 -30.36 -25.76 1.56
N LYS A 506 -30.63 -25.74 2.87
CA LYS A 506 -31.82 -25.09 3.43
C LYS A 506 -31.91 -23.60 3.06
N ALA A 507 -30.84 -22.84 3.24
CA ALA A 507 -30.82 -21.41 2.87
C ALA A 507 -31.11 -21.18 1.38
N LEU A 508 -30.61 -22.05 0.50
CA LEU A 508 -30.90 -22.01 -0.93
C LEU A 508 -32.34 -22.42 -1.24
N GLN A 509 -32.90 -23.43 -0.54
CA GLN A 509 -34.31 -23.81 -0.68
C GLN A 509 -35.23 -22.64 -0.35
N ASP A 510 -34.98 -21.95 0.75
CA ASP A 510 -35.79 -20.81 1.19
C ASP A 510 -35.69 -19.65 0.20
N ALA A 511 -34.50 -19.38 -0.33
CA ALA A 511 -34.26 -18.30 -1.28
C ALA A 511 -34.78 -18.58 -2.70
N LEU A 512 -34.69 -19.83 -3.17
CA LEU A 512 -35.12 -20.23 -4.51
C LEU A 512 -36.57 -20.75 -4.53
N GLY A 513 -37.13 -21.09 -3.37
CA GLY A 513 -38.44 -21.71 -3.17
C GLY A 513 -38.60 -23.04 -3.91
N VAL A 514 -37.59 -23.90 -3.81
CA VAL A 514 -37.57 -25.28 -4.32
C VAL A 514 -36.99 -26.21 -3.24
N SER A 515 -37.13 -27.52 -3.40
CA SER A 515 -36.45 -28.50 -2.55
C SER A 515 -35.10 -28.91 -3.17
N LEU A 516 -34.05 -28.97 -2.35
CA LEU A 516 -32.68 -29.28 -2.75
C LEU A 516 -32.14 -30.42 -1.91
N ALA A 517 -31.68 -31.49 -2.58
CA ALA A 517 -30.98 -32.58 -1.92
C ALA A 517 -29.48 -32.49 -2.17
N VAL A 518 -28.67 -32.76 -1.14
CA VAL A 518 -27.22 -32.93 -1.30
C VAL A 518 -27.00 -34.18 -2.15
N ARG A 519 -26.39 -34.01 -3.33
CA ARG A 519 -26.18 -35.11 -4.26
C ARG A 519 -25.13 -36.09 -3.74
N GLU A 520 -25.44 -37.38 -3.80
CA GLU A 520 -24.43 -38.43 -3.57
C GLU A 520 -23.43 -38.48 -4.73
N ALA A 521 -22.14 -38.58 -4.40
CA ALA A 521 -21.08 -38.52 -5.39
C ALA A 521 -21.08 -39.76 -6.31
N PRO A 522 -21.21 -39.60 -7.65
CA PRO A 522 -20.99 -40.69 -8.58
C PRO A 522 -19.56 -41.26 -8.42
N SER A 523 -19.40 -42.58 -8.56
CA SER A 523 -18.11 -43.27 -8.37
C SER A 523 -16.96 -42.56 -9.10
N GLY A 524 -16.00 -42.06 -8.30
CA GLY A 524 -14.78 -41.38 -8.76
C GLY A 524 -14.84 -39.85 -8.90
N THR A 525 -16.01 -39.23 -8.73
CA THR A 525 -16.21 -37.76 -8.71
C THR A 525 -16.54 -37.27 -7.30
N ALA A 526 -16.62 -35.95 -7.10
CA ALA A 526 -17.10 -35.37 -5.85
C ALA A 526 -18.22 -34.37 -6.14
N THR A 527 -19.19 -34.25 -5.23
CA THR A 527 -20.33 -33.32 -5.36
C THR A 527 -20.14 -32.05 -4.53
N MET A 528 -19.05 -31.96 -3.78
CA MET A 528 -18.78 -30.85 -2.87
C MET A 528 -17.28 -30.65 -2.64
N PHE A 529 -16.86 -29.38 -2.70
CA PHE A 529 -15.56 -28.90 -2.26
C PHE A 529 -15.76 -27.66 -1.40
N ALA A 530 -15.83 -27.86 -0.08
CA ALA A 530 -16.07 -26.79 0.87
C ALA A 530 -14.83 -26.52 1.74
N ARG A 531 -14.64 -25.25 2.12
CA ARG A 531 -13.73 -24.86 3.20
C ARG A 531 -14.42 -23.89 4.12
N THR A 532 -13.91 -23.80 5.34
CA THR A 532 -14.34 -22.78 6.29
C THR A 532 -13.49 -21.53 6.14
N SER A 533 -14.12 -20.37 6.36
CA SER A 533 -13.41 -19.11 6.55
C SER A 533 -13.66 -18.58 7.96
N ARG A 534 -12.70 -17.78 8.42
CA ARG A 534 -12.76 -17.07 9.69
C ARG A 534 -12.16 -15.68 9.49
N LEU A 535 -12.93 -14.65 9.84
CA LEU A 535 -12.48 -13.26 9.83
C LEU A 535 -12.66 -12.65 11.23
N ASP A 536 -11.55 -12.24 11.81
CA ASP A 536 -11.50 -11.48 13.05
C ASP A 536 -11.24 -10.01 12.70
N SER A 537 -12.13 -9.09 13.12
CA SER A 537 -12.04 -7.67 12.78
C SER A 537 -12.08 -6.78 14.02
N TRP A 538 -11.77 -5.49 13.87
CA TRP A 538 -11.67 -4.53 14.98
C TRP A 538 -12.61 -3.35 14.79
N GLN A 539 -13.28 -2.93 15.87
CA GLN A 539 -14.16 -1.77 15.89
C GLN A 539 -13.37 -0.55 16.36
N VAL A 540 -12.96 0.30 15.42
CA VAL A 540 -12.12 1.48 15.71
C VAL A 540 -12.80 2.45 16.68
N ALA A 541 -14.10 2.72 16.49
CA ALA A 541 -14.82 3.69 17.32
C ALA A 541 -14.94 3.28 18.80
N TRP A 542 -14.92 1.98 19.10
CA TRP A 542 -15.05 1.46 20.47
C TRP A 542 -13.75 0.92 21.03
N GLY A 543 -12.69 0.84 20.22
CA GLY A 543 -11.41 0.26 20.65
C GLY A 543 -11.52 -1.22 21.04
N LEU A 544 -12.44 -1.99 20.43
CA LEU A 544 -12.72 -3.38 20.81
C LEU A 544 -12.73 -4.33 19.59
N PRO A 545 -12.41 -5.62 19.77
CA PRO A 545 -12.64 -6.64 18.74
C PRO A 545 -14.12 -6.72 18.36
N ARG A 546 -14.40 -6.93 17.07
CA ARG A 546 -15.73 -7.31 16.60
C ARG A 546 -15.95 -8.83 16.79
N PRO A 547 -17.21 -9.30 16.84
CA PRO A 547 -17.50 -10.72 16.79
C PRO A 547 -16.82 -11.41 15.61
N THR A 548 -16.22 -12.57 15.86
CA THR A 548 -15.62 -13.41 14.83
C THR A 548 -16.69 -13.84 13.83
N LEU A 549 -16.42 -13.62 12.54
CA LEU A 549 -17.26 -14.12 11.45
C LEU A 549 -16.70 -15.45 10.99
N SER A 550 -17.52 -16.50 11.06
CA SER A 550 -17.16 -17.85 10.59
C SER A 550 -18.24 -18.38 9.67
N GLY A 551 -17.83 -19.02 8.59
CA GLY A 551 -18.76 -19.52 7.57
C GLY A 551 -18.06 -20.34 6.50
N LEU A 552 -18.70 -20.44 5.33
CA LEU A 552 -18.13 -21.11 4.15
C LEU A 552 -17.25 -20.13 3.38
N ALA A 553 -16.05 -20.58 3.01
CA ALA A 553 -15.08 -19.75 2.30
C ALA A 553 -15.42 -19.57 0.83
N ALA A 554 -15.07 -18.41 0.29
CA ALA A 554 -15.05 -18.14 -1.15
C ALA A 554 -14.24 -19.21 -1.91
N GLY A 555 -14.72 -19.60 -3.09
CA GLY A 555 -14.19 -20.71 -3.87
C GLY A 555 -14.83 -22.07 -3.55
N SER A 556 -15.66 -22.18 -2.51
CA SER A 556 -16.38 -23.43 -2.23
C SER A 556 -17.40 -23.74 -3.33
N CYS A 557 -17.54 -25.01 -3.67
CA CYS A 557 -18.41 -25.49 -4.75
C CYS A 557 -19.31 -26.63 -4.27
N PHE A 558 -20.56 -26.63 -4.72
CA PHE A 558 -21.57 -27.62 -4.36
C PHE A 558 -22.42 -27.99 -5.57
N VAL A 559 -22.88 -29.24 -5.62
CA VAL A 559 -23.84 -29.73 -6.61
C VAL A 559 -25.04 -30.30 -5.87
N PHE A 560 -26.23 -29.77 -6.15
CA PHE A 560 -27.49 -30.21 -5.57
C PHE A 560 -28.41 -30.76 -6.65
N ASP A 561 -29.19 -31.78 -6.29
CA ASP A 561 -30.31 -32.24 -7.11
C ASP A 561 -31.54 -31.38 -6.78
N VAL A 562 -32.23 -30.91 -7.82
CA VAL A 562 -33.36 -30.00 -7.71
C VAL A 562 -34.67 -30.79 -7.83
N GLN A 563 -35.54 -30.66 -6.83
CA GLN A 563 -36.91 -31.15 -6.90
C GLN A 563 -37.84 -29.95 -7.15
N GLY A 564 -38.38 -29.88 -8.37
CA GLY A 564 -39.23 -28.78 -8.84
C GLY A 564 -38.57 -27.96 -9.95
N THR A 565 -39.19 -26.82 -10.28
CA THR A 565 -38.68 -25.88 -11.31
C THR A 565 -38.21 -24.61 -10.64
N ILE A 566 -36.95 -24.21 -10.89
CA ILE A 566 -36.42 -22.94 -10.39
C ILE A 566 -36.76 -21.85 -11.39
N ALA A 567 -37.43 -20.79 -10.92
CA ALA A 567 -37.66 -19.59 -11.73
C ALA A 567 -36.32 -18.88 -12.00
N PRO A 568 -35.94 -18.59 -13.27
CA PRO A 568 -34.69 -17.89 -13.59
C PRO A 568 -34.52 -16.55 -12.86
N GLU A 569 -35.63 -15.85 -12.60
CA GLU A 569 -35.65 -14.58 -11.88
C GLU A 569 -35.18 -14.73 -10.43
N ARG A 570 -35.48 -15.87 -9.78
CA ARG A 570 -35.01 -16.14 -8.41
C ARG A 570 -33.51 -16.41 -8.38
N LEU A 571 -32.95 -17.13 -9.37
CA LEU A 571 -31.50 -17.29 -9.51
C LEU A 571 -30.82 -15.93 -9.69
N ARG A 572 -31.36 -15.09 -10.58
CA ARG A 572 -30.86 -13.74 -10.83
C ARG A 572 -30.94 -12.88 -9.57
N SER A 573 -32.05 -12.93 -8.84
CA SER A 573 -32.27 -12.19 -7.61
C SER A 573 -31.26 -12.58 -6.53
N VAL A 574 -31.07 -13.87 -6.27
CA VAL A 574 -30.11 -14.36 -5.27
C VAL A 574 -28.66 -14.07 -5.67
N ALA A 575 -28.31 -14.19 -6.96
CA ALA A 575 -27.00 -13.81 -7.45
C ALA A 575 -26.72 -12.30 -7.30
N ALA A 576 -27.76 -11.46 -7.43
CA ALA A 576 -27.67 -10.01 -7.26
C ALA A 576 -27.64 -9.56 -5.79
N SER A 577 -28.49 -10.14 -4.94
CA SER A 577 -28.61 -9.77 -3.51
C SER A 577 -27.56 -10.44 -2.64
N GLY A 578 -27.04 -11.60 -3.04
CA GLY A 578 -26.30 -12.52 -2.19
C GLY A 578 -27.21 -13.39 -1.31
N LEU A 579 -26.61 -14.41 -0.70
CA LEU A 579 -27.24 -15.38 0.20
C LEU A 579 -26.72 -15.22 1.64
N GLY A 580 -27.59 -15.42 2.63
CA GLY A 580 -27.20 -15.45 4.04
C GLY A 580 -27.11 -14.06 4.69
N GLU A 581 -26.17 -13.89 5.63
CA GLU A 581 -26.05 -12.67 6.43
C GLU A 581 -25.07 -11.66 5.82
N ARG A 582 -25.31 -10.36 6.10
CA ARG A 582 -24.41 -9.24 5.78
C ARG A 582 -24.08 -9.14 4.28
N THR A 583 -25.03 -9.50 3.42
CA THR A 583 -24.84 -9.47 1.97
C THR A 583 -24.59 -8.06 1.42
N ALA A 584 -25.19 -7.05 2.05
CA ALA A 584 -24.93 -5.63 1.79
C ALA A 584 -23.43 -5.27 1.82
N GLU A 585 -22.65 -5.98 2.65
CA GLU A 585 -21.21 -5.77 2.82
C GLU A 585 -20.34 -6.60 1.86
N GLY A 586 -20.97 -7.38 0.98
CA GLY A 586 -20.30 -8.21 -0.02
C GLY A 586 -20.11 -9.67 0.35
N TYR A 587 -20.69 -10.13 1.47
CA TYR A 587 -20.77 -11.56 1.79
C TYR A 587 -21.86 -12.25 0.95
N GLY A 588 -21.79 -13.59 0.90
CA GLY A 588 -22.83 -14.41 0.29
C GLY A 588 -22.97 -14.32 -1.23
N GLN A 589 -22.00 -13.77 -1.95
CA GLN A 589 -22.03 -13.71 -3.41
C GLN A 589 -21.89 -15.11 -4.01
N VAL A 590 -22.78 -15.46 -4.93
CA VAL A 590 -22.87 -16.81 -5.52
C VAL A 590 -22.98 -16.74 -7.03
N ALA A 591 -22.39 -17.72 -7.71
CA ALA A 591 -22.62 -18.03 -9.11
C ALA A 591 -23.32 -19.38 -9.24
N PHE A 592 -24.27 -19.47 -10.15
CA PHE A 592 -25.02 -20.69 -10.44
C PHE A 592 -24.64 -21.22 -11.83
N ASN A 593 -24.51 -22.54 -11.95
CA ASN A 593 -24.35 -23.24 -13.23
C ASN A 593 -23.22 -22.67 -14.10
N ASP A 594 -22.11 -22.26 -13.46
CA ASP A 594 -20.99 -21.69 -14.18
C ASP A 594 -20.37 -22.74 -15.12
N PRO A 595 -20.16 -22.44 -16.41
CA PRO A 595 -19.60 -23.38 -17.38
C PRO A 595 -18.25 -23.96 -16.96
N LEU A 596 -17.45 -23.24 -16.17
CA LEU A 596 -16.18 -23.71 -15.64
C LEU A 596 -16.33 -24.94 -14.75
N LEU A 597 -17.46 -25.09 -14.07
CA LEU A 597 -17.73 -26.19 -13.14
C LEU A 597 -18.52 -27.34 -13.74
N GLN A 598 -19.10 -27.16 -14.93
CA GLN A 598 -19.97 -28.15 -15.57
C GLN A 598 -19.28 -29.00 -16.64
N ARG A 599 -17.97 -28.81 -16.86
CA ARG A 599 -17.24 -29.52 -17.93
C ARG A 599 -15.84 -29.99 -17.51
N PRO A 600 -15.30 -31.01 -18.19
CA PRO A 600 -13.91 -31.44 -18.05
C PRO A 600 -12.92 -30.36 -18.50
N LEU A 601 -11.78 -30.26 -17.81
CA LEU A 601 -10.73 -29.28 -18.09
C LEU A 601 -9.39 -29.90 -18.45
N ALA A 602 -9.18 -31.21 -18.26
CA ALA A 602 -7.86 -31.84 -18.38
C ALA A 602 -7.22 -31.70 -19.78
N SER A 603 -8.03 -31.67 -20.83
CA SER A 603 -7.59 -31.52 -22.22
C SER A 603 -7.44 -30.07 -22.69
N LEU A 604 -7.92 -29.10 -21.90
CA LEU A 604 -7.89 -27.69 -22.29
C LEU A 604 -6.52 -27.08 -22.03
N GLN A 605 -6.13 -26.17 -22.92
CA GLN A 605 -4.93 -25.36 -22.79
C GLN A 605 -5.26 -23.89 -23.02
N ARG A 606 -4.41 -23.01 -22.51
CA ARG A 606 -4.45 -21.56 -22.76
C ARG A 606 -3.05 -21.10 -23.14
N ALA A 607 -2.94 -20.34 -24.23
CA ALA A 607 -1.71 -19.64 -24.56
C ALA A 607 -1.39 -18.63 -23.46
N ILE A 608 -0.20 -18.75 -22.86
CA ILE A 608 0.27 -17.76 -21.89
C ILE A 608 0.81 -16.59 -22.70
N ALA A 609 0.12 -15.45 -22.67
CA ALA A 609 0.68 -14.22 -23.19
C ALA A 609 1.93 -13.86 -22.37
N GLU A 610 3.06 -13.59 -23.05
CA GLU A 610 4.21 -13.00 -22.38
C GLU A 610 3.78 -11.67 -21.74
N PRO A 611 4.19 -11.38 -20.49
CA PRO A 611 3.85 -10.12 -19.86
C PRO A 611 4.36 -8.99 -20.75
N GLY A 612 3.41 -8.24 -21.34
CA GLY A 612 3.72 -7.12 -22.21
C GLY A 612 4.65 -6.16 -21.48
N ALA A 613 5.84 -5.93 -22.05
CA ALA A 613 6.76 -4.92 -21.55
C ALA A 613 6.02 -3.59 -21.49
N SER A 614 5.92 -2.99 -20.31
CA SER A 614 5.39 -1.64 -20.15
C SER A 614 6.11 -0.70 -21.14
N PRO A 615 5.39 0.22 -21.79
CA PRO A 615 6.01 1.10 -22.78
C PRO A 615 7.15 1.87 -22.13
N LYS A 616 8.35 1.69 -22.65
CA LYS A 616 9.57 2.40 -22.26
C LYS A 616 9.40 3.88 -22.57
N ARG A 617 8.88 4.66 -21.62
CA ARG A 617 9.01 6.11 -21.67
C ARG A 617 10.37 6.47 -21.09
N ALA A 618 11.35 6.67 -21.97
CA ALA A 618 12.63 7.23 -21.55
C ALA A 618 12.39 8.68 -21.08
N GLY A 619 12.68 8.96 -19.80
CA GLY A 619 12.60 10.32 -19.28
C GLY A 619 13.60 11.25 -19.96
N GLU A 620 13.16 12.46 -20.29
CA GLU A 620 14.00 13.50 -20.90
C GLU A 620 15.04 14.03 -19.89
N PRO A 621 16.20 14.52 -20.35
CA PRO A 621 17.16 15.20 -19.49
C PRO A 621 16.54 16.44 -18.82
N ILE A 622 16.89 16.67 -17.56
CA ILE A 622 16.41 17.82 -16.81
C ILE A 622 17.11 19.09 -17.30
N ALA A 623 16.32 20.09 -17.69
CA ALA A 623 16.82 21.37 -18.20
C ALA A 623 17.58 22.18 -17.14
N ALA A 624 18.55 22.99 -17.58
CA ALA A 624 19.43 23.79 -16.70
C ALA A 624 18.70 24.85 -15.85
N ASN A 625 17.52 25.30 -16.29
CA ASN A 625 16.68 26.24 -15.55
C ASN A 625 15.77 25.58 -14.50
N SER A 626 15.77 24.25 -14.42
CA SER A 626 14.98 23.52 -13.44
C SER A 626 15.53 23.70 -12.03
N PRO A 627 14.69 23.88 -10.99
CA PRO A 627 15.14 23.92 -9.60
C PRO A 627 15.75 22.58 -9.12
N TYR A 628 15.66 21.52 -9.93
CA TYR A 628 16.23 20.20 -9.66
C TYR A 628 17.46 19.88 -10.52
N PHE A 629 18.00 20.84 -11.28
CA PHE A 629 19.17 20.61 -12.13
C PHE A 629 20.42 20.22 -11.34
N ASP A 630 20.69 20.92 -10.22
CA ASP A 630 21.88 20.66 -9.40
C ASP A 630 21.93 19.24 -8.86
N ILE A 631 20.80 18.74 -8.36
CA ILE A 631 20.70 17.36 -7.90
C ILE A 631 20.83 16.36 -9.05
N ALA A 632 20.25 16.64 -10.22
CA ALA A 632 20.38 15.80 -11.40
C ALA A 632 21.86 15.66 -11.82
N ARG A 633 22.59 16.79 -11.85
CA ARG A 633 24.03 16.82 -12.15
C ARG A 633 24.86 16.10 -11.09
N GLN A 634 24.49 16.19 -9.82
CA GLN A 634 25.14 15.44 -8.75
C GLN A 634 24.96 13.93 -8.94
N ILE A 635 23.73 13.47 -9.22
CA ILE A 635 23.42 12.06 -9.48
C ILE A 635 24.24 11.55 -10.67
N GLU A 636 24.24 12.30 -11.77
CA GLU A 636 24.99 11.97 -12.97
C GLU A 636 26.50 11.89 -12.71
N THR A 637 27.06 12.86 -11.98
CA THR A 637 28.48 12.90 -11.61
C THR A 637 28.87 11.67 -10.78
N GLU A 638 28.05 11.31 -9.79
CA GLU A 638 28.32 10.15 -8.94
C GLU A 638 28.15 8.82 -9.71
N ALA A 639 27.19 8.74 -10.63
CA ALA A 639 27.02 7.59 -11.51
C ALA A 639 28.24 7.41 -12.43
N TRP A 640 28.76 8.50 -13.01
CA TRP A 640 30.00 8.47 -13.79
C TRP A 640 31.21 8.06 -12.95
N ARG A 641 31.36 8.62 -11.75
CA ARG A 641 32.44 8.22 -10.82
C ARG A 641 32.41 6.72 -10.54
N GLU A 642 31.23 6.16 -10.32
CA GLU A 642 31.08 4.72 -10.07
C GLU A 642 31.29 3.87 -11.33
N ALA A 643 30.84 4.34 -12.50
CA ALA A 643 31.10 3.68 -13.77
C ALA A 643 32.60 3.63 -14.09
N ILE A 644 33.31 4.76 -13.89
CA ILE A 644 34.76 4.88 -14.05
C ILE A 644 35.48 3.97 -13.06
N ARG A 645 35.07 3.94 -11.78
CA ARG A 645 35.64 3.05 -10.77
C ARG A 645 35.50 1.58 -11.17
N ARG A 646 34.31 1.15 -11.61
CA ARG A 646 34.06 -0.23 -12.08
C ARG A 646 34.87 -0.55 -13.34
N ALA A 647 35.04 0.40 -14.26
CA ALA A 647 35.89 0.22 -15.42
C ALA A 647 37.38 0.10 -15.02
N ALA A 648 37.87 0.99 -14.16
CA ALA A 648 39.25 0.97 -13.67
C ALA A 648 39.57 -0.33 -12.92
N LEU A 649 38.66 -0.84 -12.08
CA LEU A 649 38.84 -2.14 -11.41
C LEU A 649 38.89 -3.31 -12.39
N ARG A 650 38.09 -3.28 -13.47
CA ARG A 650 38.13 -4.30 -14.53
C ARG A 650 39.46 -4.27 -15.29
N VAL A 651 39.95 -3.09 -15.64
CA VAL A 651 41.29 -2.91 -16.23
C VAL A 651 42.36 -3.39 -15.25
N ALA A 652 42.23 -3.07 -13.97
CA ALA A 652 43.20 -3.47 -12.95
C ALA A 652 43.14 -4.96 -12.55
N ALA A 653 42.18 -5.75 -13.03
CA ALA A 653 42.01 -7.14 -12.61
C ALA A 653 43.15 -8.05 -13.10
N SER A 654 43.68 -7.80 -14.30
CA SER A 654 44.76 -8.62 -14.91
C SER A 654 46.13 -7.94 -14.80
N GLY A 655 47.20 -8.73 -14.69
CA GLY A 655 48.58 -8.20 -14.69
C GLY A 655 48.96 -7.52 -16.02
N ALA A 656 48.53 -8.08 -17.14
CA ALA A 656 48.80 -7.52 -18.47
C ALA A 656 48.14 -6.15 -18.66
N SER A 657 46.86 -6.01 -18.29
CA SER A 657 46.14 -4.75 -18.39
C SER A 657 46.66 -3.68 -17.43
N ARG A 658 47.15 -4.07 -16.24
CA ARG A 658 47.85 -3.15 -15.33
C ARG A 658 49.17 -2.64 -15.91
N ASN A 659 49.91 -3.52 -16.59
CA ASN A 659 51.15 -3.13 -17.28
C ASN A 659 50.86 -2.19 -18.46
N GLU A 660 49.90 -2.54 -19.30
CA GLU A 660 49.51 -1.72 -20.45
C GLU A 660 48.99 -0.34 -20.05
N ALA A 661 48.12 -0.27 -19.03
CA ALA A 661 47.47 0.99 -18.65
C ALA A 661 48.34 1.91 -17.77
N LEU A 662 49.18 1.33 -16.91
CA LEU A 662 49.89 2.07 -15.85
C LEU A 662 51.39 1.71 -15.75
N GLY A 663 51.91 0.83 -16.62
CA GLY A 663 53.29 0.34 -16.54
C GLY A 663 53.59 -0.50 -15.29
N LEU A 664 52.56 -1.08 -14.67
CA LEU A 664 52.71 -1.83 -13.42
C LEU A 664 53.04 -3.30 -13.70
N GLU A 665 54.25 -3.71 -13.36
CA GLU A 665 54.68 -5.11 -13.39
C GLU A 665 54.59 -5.74 -12.00
N SER A 666 54.02 -6.94 -11.90
CA SER A 666 53.92 -7.69 -10.64
C SER A 666 54.67 -9.02 -10.76
N TYR A 667 55.60 -9.24 -9.83
CA TYR A 667 56.41 -10.46 -9.72
C TYR A 667 56.23 -11.04 -8.31
N GLY A 668 55.27 -11.96 -8.14
CA GLY A 668 54.97 -12.54 -6.83
C GLY A 668 54.50 -11.48 -5.82
N SER A 669 55.26 -11.24 -4.76
CA SER A 669 55.00 -10.22 -3.73
C SER A 669 55.61 -8.84 -4.03
N GLN A 670 56.33 -8.69 -5.15
CA GLN A 670 57.00 -7.45 -5.55
C GLN A 670 56.28 -6.78 -6.73
N SER A 671 56.28 -5.44 -6.74
CA SER A 671 55.67 -4.60 -7.76
C SER A 671 56.71 -3.60 -8.27
N ARG A 672 56.69 -3.31 -9.57
CA ARG A 672 57.41 -2.19 -10.19
C ARG A 672 56.39 -1.25 -10.84
N PRO A 673 56.28 0.02 -10.39
CA PRO A 673 56.95 0.62 -9.24
C PRO A 673 56.56 -0.02 -7.90
N SER A 674 57.38 0.17 -6.87
CA SER A 674 57.13 -0.35 -5.52
C SER A 674 55.86 0.21 -4.88
N LEU A 675 55.28 -0.50 -3.92
CA LEU A 675 54.09 -0.05 -3.17
C LEU A 675 54.29 1.32 -2.49
N SER A 676 55.52 1.65 -2.10
CA SER A 676 55.85 2.95 -1.51
C SER A 676 55.82 4.08 -2.55
N GLN A 677 56.34 3.85 -3.76
CA GLN A 677 56.23 4.81 -4.87
C GLN A 677 54.77 4.99 -5.30
N LEU A 678 53.99 3.90 -5.37
CA LEU A 678 52.55 3.98 -5.66
C LEU A 678 51.78 4.73 -4.56
N GLY A 679 52.16 4.55 -3.29
CA GLY A 679 51.64 5.34 -2.18
C GLY A 679 51.97 6.83 -2.29
N GLY A 680 53.20 7.16 -2.66
CA GLY A 680 53.62 8.54 -2.93
C GLY A 680 52.91 9.17 -4.12
N PHE A 681 52.75 8.43 -5.22
CA PHE A 681 52.01 8.85 -6.41
C PHE A 681 50.54 9.09 -6.10
N ARG A 682 49.91 8.19 -5.34
CA ARG A 682 48.56 8.38 -4.83
C ARG A 682 48.45 9.66 -4.01
N GLY A 683 49.42 9.93 -3.13
CA GLY A 683 49.47 11.18 -2.37
C GLY A 683 49.51 12.43 -3.25
N ALA A 684 50.35 12.42 -4.29
CA ALA A 684 50.46 13.52 -5.25
C ALA A 684 49.16 13.70 -6.07
N ILE A 685 48.56 12.61 -6.56
CA ILE A 685 47.30 12.64 -7.32
C ILE A 685 46.11 13.09 -6.47
N VAL A 686 46.05 12.72 -5.19
CA VAL A 686 44.94 13.14 -4.31
C VAL A 686 44.87 14.67 -4.16
N GLY A 687 46.00 15.37 -4.34
CA GLY A 687 46.05 16.83 -4.37
C GLY A 687 45.60 17.48 -5.68
N LEU A 688 45.40 16.70 -6.76
CA LEU A 688 45.00 17.20 -8.07
C LEU A 688 43.48 17.52 -8.09
N ALA A 689 43.10 18.73 -7.70
CA ALA A 689 41.70 19.17 -7.66
C ALA A 689 41.27 19.95 -8.92
N SER A 690 42.24 20.49 -9.66
CA SER A 690 42.07 21.27 -10.88
C SER A 690 43.22 21.07 -11.85
N GLU A 691 43.09 21.56 -13.09
CA GLU A 691 44.17 21.49 -14.08
C GLU A 691 45.41 22.32 -13.67
N ALA A 692 45.23 23.34 -12.83
CA ALA A 692 46.32 24.16 -12.31
C ALA A 692 47.26 23.38 -11.38
N ASP A 693 46.76 22.36 -10.70
CA ASP A 693 47.52 21.52 -9.75
C ASP A 693 48.43 20.51 -10.47
N ARG A 694 48.36 20.45 -11.81
CA ARG A 694 49.13 19.52 -12.64
C ARG A 694 50.64 19.69 -12.44
N GLY A 695 51.11 20.92 -12.20
CA GLY A 695 52.53 21.22 -11.99
C GLY A 695 53.11 20.47 -10.79
N ASP A 696 52.34 20.27 -9.73
CA ASP A 696 52.81 19.60 -8.51
C ASP A 696 52.99 18.09 -8.71
N VAL A 697 52.08 17.47 -9.46
CA VAL A 697 52.17 16.05 -9.82
C VAL A 697 53.31 15.80 -10.80
N LEU A 698 53.45 16.64 -11.84
CA LEU A 698 54.56 16.55 -12.78
C LEU A 698 55.90 16.78 -12.09
N GLY A 699 56.01 17.81 -11.25
CA GLY A 699 57.23 18.06 -10.47
C GLY A 699 57.53 16.95 -9.45
N TRP A 700 56.53 16.24 -8.93
CA TRP A 700 56.75 15.01 -8.15
C TRP A 700 57.33 13.88 -9.02
N LEU A 701 56.78 13.66 -10.22
CA LEU A 701 57.29 12.66 -11.16
C LEU A 701 58.72 12.95 -11.59
N ASP A 702 59.06 14.21 -11.91
CA ASP A 702 60.40 14.64 -12.29
C ASP A 702 61.42 14.39 -11.17
N ARG A 703 61.04 14.66 -9.91
CA ARG A 703 61.88 14.39 -8.74
C ARG A 703 62.10 12.90 -8.49
N ILE A 704 61.14 12.05 -8.87
CA ILE A 704 61.30 10.59 -8.80
C ILE A 704 62.27 10.11 -9.88
N ASP A 705 62.16 10.61 -11.11
CA ASP A 705 63.05 10.23 -12.22
C ASP A 705 64.50 10.67 -11.98
N GLN A 706 64.71 11.85 -11.37
CA GLN A 706 66.04 12.35 -11.01
C GLN A 706 66.69 11.60 -9.83
N ASN A 707 65.95 10.75 -9.10
CA ASN A 707 66.47 10.03 -7.94
C ASN A 707 66.94 8.63 -8.34
N GLU A 708 68.25 8.45 -8.52
CA GLU A 708 68.86 7.17 -8.95
C GLU A 708 68.47 5.95 -8.09
N LYS A 709 68.22 6.14 -6.78
CA LYS A 709 67.79 5.05 -5.88
C LYS A 709 66.33 4.64 -6.10
N ARG A 710 65.49 5.55 -6.60
CA ARG A 710 64.07 5.33 -6.90
C ARG A 710 63.79 5.05 -8.38
N ARG A 711 64.76 5.27 -9.26
CA ARG A 711 64.64 5.00 -10.70
C ARG A 711 64.79 3.51 -11.08
N LYS A 712 65.41 2.70 -10.21
CA LYS A 712 65.69 1.26 -10.44
C LYS A 712 64.72 0.29 -9.73
N ALA A 713 63.75 0.80 -8.99
CA ALA A 713 62.72 0.06 -8.25
C ALA A 713 61.33 0.44 -8.77
#